data_AF-A0A7Y4GT94-F1
#
_entry.id   AF-A0A7Y4GT94-F1
#
_cell.length_a   1.000
_cell.length_b   1.000
_cell.length_c   1.000
_cell.angle_alpha   90.00
_cell.angle_beta   90.00
_cell.angle_gamma   90.00
#
_symmetry.space_group_name_H-M   'P 1'
#
loop_
_entity.id
_entity.type
_entity.pdbx_description
1 polymer ?
#
loop_
_entity_poly.entity_id
_entity_poly.type
_entity_poly.pdbx_seq_one_letter_code
_entity_poly.pdbx_strand_id
1 'polypeptide(L)'
;MNLSQRVFALGQTVVAPNKETTTDKLNGALNSLLNSTFKSNAGFIVDANNACSAQFATIVHGSRDENNAIKADEAAAIIDVIDELDLATFRIGYSRISNAKRIEKSPSPRGTERSTATLGILYARSSSASLEEIAEELYRLNCNNDHQFWPDMVVVASVGVVNYAVQFPGEPVSGDFLPPHPFAFRNGVPPVYVVIVMRSTQHYSFNKMVAFLVAYLAVFQPDAKGKVPNWIDILEGVPTSAVTLLGFQPNLKGQILPVPRDEYNDRILPARPIGIEDQAGNVLATIAYRKWQDGAIIILIGKLPLEGLLIFLPNVNPAHLRIVRRSGFQISYVLPVSQNQFNALLNNLQQRSSFVINKNGPGFVVQKLMDEGVGTPFVARCWLGLLRLRENVYPNKDDRDAFDKIFQAVLSSVMAARTAAKNVEAKWQAHSARIASGEIVRIEHGTVHILESIDKEIATEVETFVNTSVRSIKTGLQNLGNFLGADIGFLFKKKAAFDSGLERLQNSDPLLARYLEEVRKWTEPLIGVRNDLEHHLWIVPRIAYTNNSGAVSAAEPTILGLGATRFTNDYADRVMCFVEDLVAHLLQVRMPAGVTVTEVKRADRTAEAPERFRITPAVGGAGAWEIGYRADRFEEI
;
A
#
# COMPACT_ATOMS: atom_id res chain seq x y z
N MET A 1 29.25 6.57 23.73
CA MET A 1 28.60 6.51 22.40
C MET A 1 28.12 5.08 22.20
N ASN A 2 26.81 4.87 22.02
CA ASN A 2 26.29 3.53 21.74
C ASN A 2 26.68 3.09 20.30
N LEU A 3 26.46 1.81 19.96
CA LEU A 3 26.89 1.27 18.67
C LEU A 3 26.20 1.98 17.49
N SER A 4 24.89 2.22 17.57
CA SER A 4 24.15 2.95 16.54
C SER A 4 24.72 4.35 16.27
N GLN A 5 25.00 5.15 17.31
CA GLN A 5 25.59 6.48 17.18
C GLN A 5 26.99 6.44 16.55
N ARG A 6 27.77 5.40 16.89
CA ARG A 6 29.10 5.20 16.27
C ARG A 6 28.97 4.92 14.77
N VAL A 7 28.07 4.03 14.38
CA VAL A 7 27.82 3.70 12.97
C VAL A 7 27.27 4.92 12.24
N PHE A 8 26.38 5.69 12.87
CA PHE A 8 25.84 6.93 12.34
C PHE A 8 26.95 7.95 12.06
N ALA A 9 27.83 8.20 13.04
CA ALA A 9 28.95 9.13 12.89
C ALA A 9 29.88 8.71 11.73
N LEU A 10 30.18 7.41 11.62
CA LEU A 10 30.95 6.89 10.48
C LEU A 10 30.22 7.10 9.16
N GLY A 11 28.91 6.85 9.10
CA GLY A 11 28.08 7.12 7.92
C GLY A 11 28.17 8.58 7.46
N GLN A 12 28.16 9.53 8.40
CA GLN A 12 28.35 10.96 8.10
C GLN A 12 29.73 11.25 7.48
N THR A 13 30.79 10.55 7.92
CA THR A 13 32.11 10.71 7.31
C THR A 13 32.17 10.20 5.88
N VAL A 14 31.50 9.07 5.58
CA VAL A 14 31.45 8.45 4.24
C VAL A 14 30.84 9.40 3.22
N VAL A 15 29.80 10.15 3.59
CA VAL A 15 29.11 11.10 2.68
C VAL A 15 29.73 12.50 2.65
N ALA A 16 30.66 12.82 3.55
CA ALA A 16 31.22 14.16 3.66
C ALA A 16 32.03 14.55 2.40
N PRO A 17 31.89 15.79 1.88
CA PRO A 17 32.64 16.29 0.74
C PRO A 17 34.09 16.64 1.16
N ASN A 18 34.97 15.63 1.24
CA ASN A 18 36.39 15.80 1.57
C ASN A 18 37.28 15.33 0.40
N LYS A 19 38.60 15.52 0.52
CA LYS A 19 39.59 15.10 -0.49
C LYS A 19 39.72 13.58 -0.68
N GLU A 20 39.35 12.78 0.33
CA GLU A 20 39.35 11.32 0.26
C GLU A 20 38.17 10.80 -0.57
N THR A 21 38.39 9.73 -1.34
CA THR A 21 37.34 9.12 -2.15
C THR A 21 36.26 8.47 -1.26
N THR A 22 35.01 8.44 -1.73
CA THR A 22 33.90 7.74 -1.04
C THR A 22 34.28 6.28 -0.73
N THR A 23 35.01 5.64 -1.64
CA THR A 23 35.52 4.28 -1.51
C THR A 23 36.45 4.10 -0.31
N ASP A 24 37.45 4.97 -0.15
CA ASP A 24 38.44 4.85 0.94
C ASP A 24 37.75 4.98 2.30
N LYS A 25 36.83 5.95 2.41
CA LYS A 25 36.07 6.17 3.63
C LYS A 25 35.12 5.03 3.94
N LEU A 26 34.44 4.48 2.92
CA LEU A 26 33.57 3.33 3.09
C LEU A 26 34.34 2.12 3.61
N ASN A 27 35.48 1.79 3.00
CA ASN A 27 36.35 0.70 3.44
C ASN A 27 36.89 0.96 4.85
N GLY A 28 37.35 2.18 5.15
CA GLY A 28 37.82 2.56 6.49
C GLY A 28 36.72 2.43 7.57
N ALA A 29 35.52 2.92 7.27
CA ALA A 29 34.37 2.81 8.17
C ALA A 29 34.01 1.34 8.44
N LEU A 30 33.89 0.52 7.39
CA LEU A 30 33.60 -0.90 7.52
C LEU A 30 34.69 -1.65 8.30
N ASN A 31 35.97 -1.45 7.99
CA ASN A 31 37.07 -2.07 8.74
C ASN A 31 37.13 -1.66 10.21
N SER A 32 36.63 -0.47 10.57
CA SER A 32 36.53 -0.06 11.96
C SER A 32 35.40 -0.74 12.74
N LEU A 33 34.37 -1.22 12.02
CA LEU A 33 33.15 -1.82 12.57
C LEU A 33 33.21 -3.35 12.56
N LEU A 34 33.81 -3.92 11.51
CA LEU A 34 34.05 -5.35 11.38
C LEU A 34 35.21 -5.77 12.28
N ASN A 35 35.10 -6.96 12.89
CA ASN A 35 36.20 -7.55 13.65
C ASN A 35 37.28 -8.13 12.72
N SER A 36 38.39 -8.58 13.29
CA SER A 36 39.54 -9.13 12.54
C SER A 36 39.26 -10.35 11.65
N THR A 37 38.08 -10.97 11.73
CA THR A 37 37.66 -12.10 10.88
C THR A 37 37.30 -11.63 9.47
N PHE A 38 36.84 -10.40 9.32
CA PHE A 38 36.45 -9.82 8.04
C PHE A 38 37.26 -8.57 7.73
N LYS A 39 37.55 -8.37 6.44
CA LYS A 39 38.17 -7.15 5.91
C LYS A 39 37.35 -6.60 4.76
N SER A 40 37.55 -5.33 4.48
CA SER A 40 36.92 -4.57 3.41
C SER A 40 37.97 -3.80 2.62
N ASN A 41 38.15 -4.11 1.34
CA ASN A 41 39.01 -3.35 0.44
C ASN A 41 38.50 -3.38 -1.01
N ALA A 42 39.03 -2.48 -1.83
CA ALA A 42 38.83 -2.52 -3.28
C ALA A 42 39.51 -3.77 -3.87
N GLY A 43 38.92 -4.33 -4.93
CA GLY A 43 39.44 -5.55 -5.54
C GLY A 43 38.50 -6.12 -6.60
N PHE A 44 38.78 -7.35 -7.03
CA PHE A 44 37.90 -8.18 -7.85
C PHE A 44 37.86 -9.60 -7.30
N ILE A 45 36.80 -10.33 -7.64
CA ILE A 45 36.61 -11.73 -7.24
C ILE A 45 37.16 -12.64 -8.33
N VAL A 46 37.87 -13.70 -7.95
CA VAL A 46 38.36 -14.75 -8.84
C VAL A 46 37.90 -16.13 -8.35
N ASP A 47 37.38 -16.96 -9.26
CA ASP A 47 37.03 -18.36 -8.97
C ASP A 47 38.19 -19.34 -9.26
N ALA A 48 37.96 -20.62 -8.98
CA ALA A 48 38.94 -21.68 -9.22
C ALA A 48 39.26 -21.90 -10.72
N ASN A 49 38.41 -21.40 -11.62
CA ASN A 49 38.58 -21.48 -13.07
C ASN A 49 39.25 -20.21 -13.65
N ASN A 50 39.73 -19.31 -12.79
CA ASN A 50 40.28 -17.99 -13.13
C ASN A 50 39.28 -17.02 -13.80
N ALA A 51 37.98 -17.29 -13.74
CA ALA A 51 37.00 -16.28 -14.14
C ALA A 51 37.00 -15.16 -13.10
N CYS A 52 36.98 -13.92 -13.58
CA CYS A 52 37.12 -12.73 -12.75
C CYS A 52 35.87 -11.84 -12.85
N SER A 53 35.48 -11.25 -11.73
CA SER A 53 34.52 -10.14 -11.75
C SER A 53 35.18 -8.86 -12.27
N ALA A 54 34.36 -7.81 -12.47
CA ALA A 54 34.89 -6.46 -12.57
C ALA A 54 35.55 -6.02 -11.24
N GLN A 55 36.32 -4.93 -11.29
CA GLN A 55 36.81 -4.24 -10.10
C GLN A 55 35.67 -3.57 -9.34
N PHE A 56 35.60 -3.75 -8.03
CA PHE A 56 34.67 -3.10 -7.11
C PHE A 56 35.41 -2.21 -6.11
N ALA A 57 34.73 -1.15 -5.70
CA ALA A 57 35.20 -0.21 -4.67
C ALA A 57 35.37 -0.91 -3.31
N THR A 58 34.46 -1.82 -2.99
CA THR A 58 34.45 -2.52 -1.71
C THR A 58 34.04 -3.96 -1.91
N ILE A 59 34.90 -4.87 -1.46
CA ILE A 59 34.60 -6.29 -1.29
C ILE A 59 34.83 -6.61 0.19
N VAL A 60 33.82 -7.19 0.83
CA VAL A 60 33.92 -7.70 2.20
C VAL A 60 34.22 -9.18 2.13
N HIS A 61 35.33 -9.61 2.72
CA HIS A 61 35.81 -10.97 2.63
C HIS A 61 36.47 -11.46 3.92
N GLY A 62 36.69 -12.77 4.01
CA GLY A 62 37.46 -13.38 5.11
C GLY A 62 38.90 -12.85 5.16
N SER A 63 39.45 -12.68 6.36
CA SER A 63 40.75 -12.05 6.61
C SER A 63 41.99 -12.78 6.06
N ARG A 64 41.81 -13.88 5.31
CA ARG A 64 42.89 -14.76 4.83
C ARG A 64 43.51 -14.29 3.51
N ASP A 65 42.80 -13.46 2.75
CA ASP A 65 43.30 -12.87 1.51
C ASP A 65 43.63 -11.39 1.76
N GLU A 66 44.85 -10.95 1.46
CA GLU A 66 45.28 -9.54 1.53
C GLU A 66 45.56 -8.94 0.14
N ASN A 67 45.23 -9.69 -0.91
CA ASN A 67 45.45 -9.28 -2.29
C ASN A 67 44.22 -8.61 -2.89
N ASN A 68 44.43 -7.80 -3.92
CA ASN A 68 43.34 -7.21 -4.72
C ASN A 68 42.52 -8.26 -5.51
N ALA A 69 43.03 -9.49 -5.64
CA ALA A 69 42.33 -10.64 -6.21
C ALA A 69 41.83 -11.53 -5.07
N ILE A 70 40.54 -11.42 -4.76
CA ILE A 70 39.90 -12.11 -3.64
C ILE A 70 39.28 -13.40 -4.14
N LYS A 71 39.53 -14.52 -3.45
CA LYS A 71 38.92 -15.80 -3.83
C LYS A 71 37.41 -15.75 -3.65
N ALA A 72 36.67 -16.31 -4.61
CA ALA A 72 35.22 -16.36 -4.58
C ALA A 72 34.65 -16.92 -3.26
N ASP A 73 35.26 -17.98 -2.73
CA ASP A 73 34.86 -18.65 -1.48
C ASP A 73 35.02 -17.79 -0.21
N GLU A 74 35.86 -16.75 -0.27
CA GLU A 74 36.10 -15.82 0.84
C GLU A 74 35.30 -14.52 0.67
N ALA A 75 34.85 -14.19 -0.54
CA ALA A 75 34.05 -13.00 -0.82
C ALA A 75 32.63 -13.13 -0.25
N ALA A 76 32.35 -12.43 0.84
CA ALA A 76 31.02 -12.43 1.47
C ALA A 76 30.08 -11.43 0.81
N ALA A 77 30.56 -10.21 0.56
CA ALA A 77 29.76 -9.14 -0.03
C ALA A 77 30.55 -8.30 -1.01
N ILE A 78 29.86 -7.70 -1.98
CA ILE A 78 30.37 -6.69 -2.89
C ILE A 78 29.50 -5.44 -2.79
N ILE A 79 30.15 -4.28 -2.80
CA ILE A 79 29.47 -2.98 -2.80
C ILE A 79 29.98 -2.19 -4.00
N ASP A 80 29.09 -1.91 -4.95
CA ASP A 80 29.36 -1.02 -6.08
C ASP A 80 29.01 0.41 -5.66
N VAL A 81 30.01 1.30 -5.66
CA VAL A 81 29.86 2.68 -5.21
C VAL A 81 29.58 3.57 -6.42
N ILE A 82 28.50 4.33 -6.33
CA ILE A 82 27.99 5.21 -7.38
C ILE A 82 27.93 6.63 -6.81
N ASP A 83 28.49 7.61 -7.51
CA ASP A 83 28.45 8.99 -7.03
C ASP A 83 27.04 9.60 -7.16
N GLU A 84 26.43 9.47 -8.33
CA GLU A 84 25.07 9.92 -8.60
C GLU A 84 24.28 8.80 -9.29
N LEU A 85 23.18 8.41 -8.65
CA LEU A 85 22.30 7.34 -9.13
C LEU A 85 21.15 7.92 -9.96
N ASP A 86 21.04 7.44 -11.19
CA ASP A 86 19.90 7.58 -12.08
C ASP A 86 19.51 6.19 -12.60
N LEU A 87 18.47 6.09 -13.45
CA LEU A 87 18.05 4.78 -13.96
C LEU A 87 19.10 4.12 -14.88
N ALA A 88 19.97 4.89 -15.54
CA ALA A 88 20.99 4.34 -16.44
C ALA A 88 22.15 3.72 -15.65
N THR A 89 22.71 4.48 -14.72
CA THR A 89 23.74 4.04 -13.77
C THR A 89 23.24 2.91 -12.88
N PHE A 90 21.97 2.94 -12.46
CA PHE A 90 21.34 1.83 -11.75
C PHE A 90 21.37 0.52 -12.55
N ARG A 91 20.99 0.54 -13.84
CA ARG A 91 21.06 -0.64 -14.72
C ARG A 91 22.48 -1.17 -14.89
N ILE A 92 23.47 -0.28 -14.97
CA ILE A 92 24.89 -0.63 -15.07
C ILE A 92 25.35 -1.32 -13.77
N GLY A 93 25.06 -0.71 -12.62
CA GLY A 93 25.37 -1.28 -11.30
C GLY A 93 24.69 -2.63 -11.08
N TYR A 94 23.40 -2.74 -11.41
CA TYR A 94 22.65 -3.99 -11.37
C TYR A 94 23.39 -5.10 -12.16
N SER A 95 23.78 -4.79 -13.40
CA SER A 95 24.48 -5.75 -14.27
C SER A 95 25.85 -6.15 -13.71
N ARG A 96 26.60 -5.19 -13.15
CA ARG A 96 27.90 -5.46 -12.51
C ARG A 96 27.77 -6.39 -11.31
N ILE A 97 26.81 -6.12 -10.41
CA ILE A 97 26.51 -6.99 -9.27
C ILE A 97 26.07 -8.38 -9.72
N SER A 98 25.16 -8.45 -10.69
CA SER A 98 24.68 -9.72 -11.26
C SER A 98 25.83 -10.56 -11.82
N ASN A 99 26.75 -9.95 -12.57
CA ASN A 99 27.92 -10.64 -13.11
C ASN A 99 28.88 -11.12 -12.01
N ALA A 100 29.11 -10.33 -10.97
CA ALA A 100 29.96 -10.73 -9.86
C ALA A 100 29.34 -11.85 -9.00
N LYS A 101 28.01 -11.87 -8.86
CA LYS A 101 27.28 -12.98 -8.21
C LYS A 101 27.33 -14.30 -9.00
N ARG A 102 27.68 -14.26 -10.30
CA ARG A 102 27.85 -15.46 -11.15
C ARG A 102 29.22 -16.12 -11.02
N ILE A 103 30.19 -15.46 -10.38
CA ILE A 103 31.52 -16.04 -10.14
C ILE A 103 31.36 -17.27 -9.24
N GLU A 104 31.88 -18.41 -9.69
CA GLU A 104 31.57 -19.70 -9.09
C GLU A 104 32.22 -19.84 -7.72
N LYS A 105 31.45 -20.33 -6.74
CA LYS A 105 31.95 -20.72 -5.43
C LYS A 105 31.89 -22.22 -5.25
N SER A 106 32.83 -22.73 -4.46
CA SER A 106 32.81 -24.10 -3.98
C SER A 106 31.50 -24.37 -3.24
N PRO A 107 30.86 -25.54 -3.45
CA PRO A 107 29.66 -25.90 -2.73
C PRO A 107 29.92 -26.03 -1.23
N SER A 108 28.99 -25.56 -0.40
CA SER A 108 29.06 -25.74 1.06
C SER A 108 29.15 -27.23 1.43
N PRO A 109 30.00 -27.62 2.39
CA PRO A 109 30.01 -28.97 2.93
C PRO A 109 28.62 -29.37 3.44
N ARG A 110 28.20 -30.62 3.19
CA ARG A 110 26.90 -31.13 3.62
C ARG A 110 26.75 -30.99 5.14
N GLY A 111 25.61 -30.44 5.58
CA GLY A 111 25.29 -30.26 7.00
C GLY A 111 25.80 -28.95 7.61
N THR A 112 26.42 -28.06 6.84
CA THR A 112 26.80 -26.72 7.31
C THR A 112 25.68 -25.71 7.03
N GLU A 113 25.43 -24.79 7.97
CA GLU A 113 24.47 -23.69 7.83
C GLU A 113 25.06 -22.48 7.05
N ARG A 114 26.21 -22.68 6.40
CA ARG A 114 26.97 -21.61 5.73
C ARG A 114 26.33 -21.23 4.41
N SER A 115 26.06 -19.93 4.21
CA SER A 115 25.70 -19.40 2.88
C SER A 115 26.94 -19.26 1.99
N THR A 116 26.81 -19.67 0.73
CA THR A 116 27.79 -19.45 -0.36
C THR A 116 27.34 -18.35 -1.32
N ALA A 117 26.19 -17.70 -1.08
CA ALA A 117 25.84 -16.54 -1.88
C ALA A 117 26.92 -15.44 -1.71
N THR A 118 27.00 -14.53 -2.67
CA THR A 118 27.70 -13.24 -2.47
C THR A 118 26.60 -12.21 -2.24
N LEU A 119 26.65 -11.41 -1.19
CA LEU A 119 25.73 -10.30 -1.00
C LEU A 119 26.10 -9.15 -1.96
N GLY A 120 25.15 -8.60 -2.71
CA GLY A 120 25.36 -7.49 -3.63
C GLY A 120 24.66 -6.22 -3.16
N ILE A 121 25.41 -5.15 -2.95
CA ILE A 121 24.88 -3.84 -2.54
C ILE A 121 25.27 -2.78 -3.58
N LEU A 122 24.30 -1.94 -3.96
CA LEU A 122 24.59 -0.69 -4.67
C LEU A 122 24.56 0.45 -3.65
N TYR A 123 25.65 1.20 -3.54
CA TYR A 123 25.75 2.34 -2.62
C TYR A 123 25.92 3.63 -3.41
N ALA A 124 24.89 4.47 -3.40
CA ALA A 124 24.86 5.76 -4.06
C ALA A 124 25.07 6.90 -3.07
N ARG A 125 25.95 7.86 -3.38
CA ARG A 125 26.13 9.08 -2.57
C ARG A 125 24.94 10.04 -2.71
N SER A 126 24.41 10.19 -3.92
CA SER A 126 23.18 10.92 -4.21
C SER A 126 22.37 10.21 -5.30
N SER A 127 21.11 10.62 -5.50
CA SER A 127 20.25 10.08 -6.55
C SER A 127 19.41 11.19 -7.18
N SER A 128 19.29 11.19 -8.49
CA SER A 128 18.34 12.01 -9.24
C SER A 128 17.01 11.27 -9.48
N ALA A 129 17.03 9.93 -9.41
CA ALA A 129 15.83 9.10 -9.40
C ALA A 129 15.25 8.98 -7.97
N SER A 130 13.93 8.93 -7.86
CA SER A 130 13.22 8.61 -6.62
C SER A 130 13.40 7.13 -6.23
N LEU A 131 13.16 6.82 -4.95
CA LEU A 131 13.19 5.44 -4.45
C LEU A 131 12.14 4.56 -5.16
N GLU A 132 10.99 5.12 -5.54
CA GLU A 132 9.97 4.45 -6.36
C GLU A 132 10.47 4.10 -7.74
N GLU A 133 11.07 5.04 -8.47
CA GLU A 133 11.61 4.79 -9.80
C GLU A 133 12.69 3.70 -9.75
N ILE A 134 13.54 3.73 -8.73
CA ILE A 134 14.55 2.68 -8.48
C ILE A 134 13.87 1.34 -8.18
N ALA A 135 12.84 1.31 -7.33
CA ALA A 135 12.13 0.09 -6.96
C ALA A 135 11.33 -0.52 -8.12
N GLU A 136 10.70 0.31 -8.96
CA GLU A 136 9.97 -0.10 -10.15
C GLU A 136 10.93 -0.64 -11.23
N GLU A 137 12.08 0.02 -11.42
CA GLU A 137 13.13 -0.47 -12.31
C GLU A 137 13.78 -1.75 -11.77
N LEU A 138 13.98 -1.86 -10.46
CA LEU A 138 14.46 -3.10 -9.81
C LEU A 138 13.50 -4.25 -10.07
N TYR A 139 12.20 -4.03 -9.87
CA TYR A 139 11.17 -5.03 -10.19
C TYR A 139 11.23 -5.45 -11.66
N ARG A 140 11.30 -4.49 -12.58
CA ARG A 140 11.39 -4.74 -14.03
C ARG A 140 12.61 -5.59 -14.39
N LEU A 141 13.77 -5.30 -13.81
CA LEU A 141 14.99 -6.08 -14.03
C LEU A 141 14.88 -7.48 -13.42
N ASN A 142 14.35 -7.60 -12.21
CA ASN A 142 14.18 -8.87 -11.52
C ASN A 142 13.24 -9.83 -12.25
N CYS A 143 12.17 -9.33 -12.87
CA CYS A 143 11.28 -10.15 -13.71
C CYS A 143 12.00 -10.84 -14.88
N ASN A 144 13.17 -10.33 -15.29
CA ASN A 144 13.93 -10.81 -16.43
C ASN A 144 15.25 -11.49 -16.05
N ASN A 145 15.56 -11.62 -14.76
CA ASN A 145 16.82 -12.16 -14.27
C ASN A 145 16.58 -13.20 -13.17
N ASP A 146 17.48 -14.18 -13.07
CA ASP A 146 17.42 -15.16 -11.98
C ASP A 146 17.68 -14.49 -10.62
N HIS A 147 16.83 -14.80 -9.65
CA HIS A 147 16.85 -14.27 -8.28
C HIS A 147 18.17 -14.47 -7.54
N GLN A 148 18.96 -15.48 -7.91
CA GLN A 148 20.28 -15.70 -7.32
C GLN A 148 21.26 -14.56 -7.63
N PHE A 149 21.00 -13.80 -8.71
CA PHE A 149 21.91 -12.75 -9.21
C PHE A 149 21.37 -11.33 -9.01
N TRP A 150 20.23 -11.15 -8.34
CA TRP A 150 19.69 -9.81 -8.05
C TRP A 150 20.60 -9.06 -7.08
N PRO A 151 20.75 -7.73 -7.19
CA PRO A 151 21.24 -6.91 -6.08
C PRO A 151 20.30 -7.07 -4.88
N ASP A 152 20.87 -7.16 -3.67
CA ASP A 152 20.12 -7.44 -2.44
C ASP A 152 19.66 -6.16 -1.72
N MET A 153 20.39 -5.07 -1.91
CA MET A 153 20.05 -3.75 -1.37
C MET A 153 20.60 -2.63 -2.25
N VAL A 154 19.79 -1.59 -2.44
CA VAL A 154 20.20 -0.29 -2.97
C VAL A 154 20.15 0.71 -1.83
N VAL A 155 21.24 1.45 -1.65
CA VAL A 155 21.38 2.46 -0.59
C VAL A 155 21.59 3.80 -1.27
N VAL A 156 20.74 4.78 -0.95
CA VAL A 156 20.97 6.18 -1.31
C VAL A 156 21.28 6.92 -0.02
N ALA A 157 22.51 7.43 0.07
CA ALA A 157 23.02 8.02 1.29
C ALA A 157 22.20 9.26 1.68
N SER A 158 21.93 9.41 2.99
CA SER A 158 21.08 10.47 3.56
C SER A 158 19.62 10.49 3.04
N VAL A 159 19.17 9.47 2.30
CA VAL A 159 17.83 9.39 1.73
C VAL A 159 17.10 8.15 2.22
N GLY A 160 17.53 6.96 1.80
CA GLY A 160 16.82 5.73 2.09
C GLY A 160 17.46 4.48 1.50
N VAL A 161 16.75 3.36 1.66
CA VAL A 161 17.12 2.07 1.06
C VAL A 161 15.96 1.45 0.30
N VAL A 162 16.30 0.69 -0.74
CA VAL A 162 15.41 -0.25 -1.43
C VAL A 162 15.98 -1.65 -1.24
N ASN A 163 15.22 -2.57 -0.66
CA ASN A 163 15.64 -3.95 -0.48
C ASN A 163 14.44 -4.90 -0.49
N TYR A 164 14.70 -6.19 -0.32
CA TYR A 164 13.63 -7.19 -0.19
C TYR A 164 13.29 -7.49 1.26
N ALA A 165 12.02 -7.75 1.52
CA ALA A 165 11.52 -8.19 2.81
C ALA A 165 10.63 -9.43 2.68
N VAL A 166 10.53 -10.18 3.77
CA VAL A 166 9.71 -11.39 3.88
C VAL A 166 8.35 -11.00 4.45
N GLN A 167 7.29 -11.47 3.80
CA GLN A 167 5.93 -11.37 4.29
C GLN A 167 5.27 -12.75 4.26
N PHE A 168 4.72 -13.18 5.40
CA PHE A 168 3.88 -14.37 5.44
C PHE A 168 2.43 -14.01 5.05
N PRO A 169 1.70 -14.91 4.38
CA PRO A 169 0.28 -14.72 4.09
C PRO A 169 -0.52 -14.34 5.35
N GLY A 170 -1.19 -13.18 5.31
CA GLY A 170 -2.01 -12.69 6.42
C GLY A 170 -1.25 -11.87 7.47
N GLU A 171 0.05 -11.64 7.30
CA GLU A 171 0.86 -10.81 8.19
C GLU A 171 1.44 -9.58 7.48
N PRO A 172 1.83 -8.53 8.24
CA PRO A 172 2.70 -7.49 7.71
C PRO A 172 4.11 -8.04 7.42
N VAL A 173 4.96 -7.20 6.82
CA VAL A 173 6.37 -7.51 6.60
C VAL A 173 7.03 -7.93 7.92
N SER A 174 7.67 -9.10 7.93
CA SER A 174 8.23 -9.76 9.12
C SER A 174 9.72 -9.48 9.33
N GLY A 175 10.45 -9.15 8.27
CA GLY A 175 11.91 -8.91 8.34
C GLY A 175 12.53 -8.80 6.95
N ASP A 176 13.80 -8.42 6.86
CA ASP A 176 14.48 -8.36 5.57
C ASP A 176 14.76 -9.76 5.01
N PHE A 177 14.72 -9.88 3.69
CA PHE A 177 15.09 -11.09 2.98
C PHE A 177 16.58 -11.02 2.65
N LEU A 178 17.35 -11.91 3.28
CA LEU A 178 18.76 -12.12 2.98
C LEU A 178 18.90 -13.09 1.80
N PRO A 179 19.95 -12.96 0.96
CA PRO A 179 20.13 -13.83 -0.19
C PRO A 179 20.20 -15.30 0.28
N PRO A 180 19.29 -16.15 -0.22
CA PRO A 180 19.26 -17.54 0.19
C PRO A 180 20.50 -18.25 -0.33
N HIS A 181 20.94 -19.27 0.40
CA HIS A 181 21.88 -20.24 -0.17
C HIS A 181 21.29 -20.84 -1.47
N PRO A 182 22.09 -21.10 -2.53
CA PRO A 182 21.57 -21.56 -3.84
C PRO A 182 20.67 -22.82 -3.78
N PHE A 183 20.78 -23.59 -2.70
CA PHE A 183 19.97 -24.80 -2.45
C PHE A 183 18.98 -24.68 -1.30
N ALA A 184 18.68 -23.46 -0.82
CA ALA A 184 17.82 -23.23 0.34
C ALA A 184 16.42 -23.84 0.20
N PHE A 185 15.89 -23.90 -1.02
CA PHE A 185 14.55 -24.42 -1.32
C PHE A 185 14.54 -25.91 -1.71
N ARG A 186 15.69 -26.59 -1.77
CA ARG A 186 15.80 -28.00 -2.18
C ARG A 186 15.00 -28.94 -1.27
N ASN A 187 14.87 -28.59 0.00
CA ASN A 187 14.19 -29.41 1.02
C ASN A 187 12.74 -28.94 1.30
N GLY A 188 12.19 -28.10 0.43
CA GLY A 188 10.83 -27.55 0.54
C GLY A 188 10.81 -26.04 0.35
N VAL A 189 9.69 -25.56 -0.18
CA VAL A 189 9.48 -24.15 -0.52
C VAL A 189 8.68 -23.44 0.59
N PRO A 190 9.24 -22.43 1.26
CA PRO A 190 8.54 -21.73 2.33
C PRO A 190 7.37 -20.89 1.79
N PRO A 191 6.29 -20.71 2.57
CA PRO A 191 5.10 -19.97 2.16
C PRO A 191 5.31 -18.46 2.39
N VAL A 192 6.24 -17.86 1.66
CA VAL A 192 6.64 -16.45 1.85
C VAL A 192 6.48 -15.66 0.56
N TYR A 193 6.03 -14.42 0.71
CA TYR A 193 6.20 -13.39 -0.29
C TYR A 193 7.52 -12.67 -0.05
N VAL A 194 8.26 -12.43 -1.13
CA VAL A 194 9.46 -11.59 -1.15
C VAL A 194 9.06 -10.26 -1.77
N VAL A 195 8.90 -9.24 -0.95
CA VAL A 195 8.36 -7.94 -1.36
C VAL A 195 9.46 -6.89 -1.45
N ILE A 196 9.43 -6.06 -2.49
CA ILE A 196 10.29 -4.89 -2.56
C ILE A 196 9.77 -3.85 -1.58
N VAL A 197 10.66 -3.38 -0.71
CA VAL A 197 10.38 -2.37 0.29
C VAL A 197 11.29 -1.17 0.12
N MET A 198 10.70 0.02 0.28
CA MET A 198 11.39 1.29 0.31
C MET A 198 11.32 1.85 1.73
N ARG A 199 12.46 2.29 2.27
CA ARG A 199 12.53 2.88 3.61
C ARG A 199 13.24 4.21 3.56
N SER A 200 12.53 5.26 3.94
CA SER A 200 13.13 6.58 4.19
C SER A 200 13.88 6.53 5.51
N THR A 201 15.17 6.22 5.43
CA THR A 201 16.06 6.13 6.61
C THR A 201 16.86 7.41 6.81
N GLN A 202 16.77 8.36 5.88
CA GLN A 202 17.44 9.66 5.95
C GLN A 202 18.94 9.47 6.26
N HIS A 203 19.45 10.18 7.25
CA HIS A 203 20.85 10.08 7.70
C HIS A 203 21.26 8.71 8.25
N TYR A 204 20.32 7.78 8.47
CA TYR A 204 20.57 6.42 8.93
C TYR A 204 20.69 5.37 7.80
N SER A 205 20.71 5.76 6.52
CA SER A 205 20.90 4.81 5.40
C SER A 205 22.12 3.90 5.59
N PHE A 206 23.23 4.46 6.09
CA PHE A 206 24.44 3.70 6.37
C PHE A 206 24.25 2.69 7.52
N ASN A 207 23.59 3.08 8.61
CA ASN A 207 23.23 2.15 9.70
C ASN A 207 22.42 0.97 9.19
N LYS A 208 21.41 1.24 8.36
CA LYS A 208 20.56 0.20 7.80
C LYS A 208 21.35 -0.77 6.92
N MET A 209 22.23 -0.25 6.07
CA MET A 209 23.14 -1.05 5.23
C MET A 209 24.07 -1.92 6.08
N VAL A 210 24.74 -1.34 7.09
CA VAL A 210 25.68 -2.06 7.95
C VAL A 210 24.96 -3.15 8.75
N ALA A 211 23.78 -2.88 9.31
CA ALA A 211 22.99 -3.88 10.01
C ALA A 211 22.62 -5.06 9.10
N PHE A 212 22.22 -4.78 7.86
CA PHE A 212 21.91 -5.79 6.85
C PHE A 212 23.14 -6.63 6.46
N LEU A 213 24.27 -5.97 6.21
CA LEU A 213 25.56 -6.62 5.93
C LEU A 213 25.99 -7.52 7.09
N VAL A 214 25.98 -7.00 8.32
CA VAL A 214 26.41 -7.74 9.53
C VAL A 214 25.52 -8.95 9.79
N ALA A 215 24.20 -8.81 9.63
CA ALA A 215 23.28 -9.93 9.72
C ALA A 215 23.60 -11.02 8.68
N TYR A 216 23.96 -10.62 7.46
CA TYR A 216 24.39 -11.56 6.43
C TYR A 216 25.73 -12.24 6.74
N LEU A 217 26.73 -11.50 7.24
CA LEU A 217 28.04 -12.06 7.60
C LEU A 217 27.93 -13.17 8.65
N ALA A 218 26.99 -13.06 9.59
CA ALA A 218 26.70 -14.11 10.56
C ALA A 218 26.18 -15.42 9.91
N VAL A 219 25.56 -15.35 8.74
CA VAL A 219 25.10 -16.52 7.96
C VAL A 219 26.17 -17.00 6.99
N PHE A 220 26.98 -16.09 6.44
CA PHE A 220 28.09 -16.42 5.55
C PHE A 220 29.24 -17.14 6.26
N GLN A 221 29.47 -16.85 7.55
CA GLN A 221 30.44 -17.56 8.38
C GLN A 221 29.88 -17.72 9.81
N PRO A 222 29.11 -18.80 10.06
CA PRO A 222 28.45 -19.03 11.36
C PRO A 222 29.39 -18.99 12.57
N ASP A 223 30.63 -19.47 12.43
CA ASP A 223 31.66 -19.44 13.48
C ASP A 223 32.08 -18.01 13.89
N ALA A 224 31.73 -17.01 13.07
CA ALA A 224 31.97 -15.59 13.35
C ALA A 224 30.75 -14.87 13.94
N LYS A 225 29.60 -15.55 14.11
CA LYS A 225 28.34 -14.95 14.61
C LYS A 225 28.48 -14.24 15.95
N GLY A 226 29.28 -14.79 16.87
CA GLY A 226 29.57 -14.17 18.18
C GLY A 226 30.65 -13.08 18.14
N LYS A 227 31.26 -12.84 16.97
CA LYS A 227 32.36 -11.88 16.79
C LYS A 227 31.90 -10.63 16.04
N VAL A 228 30.90 -10.75 15.17
CA VAL A 228 30.33 -9.59 14.48
C VAL A 228 29.45 -8.76 15.43
N PRO A 229 29.31 -7.45 15.22
CA PRO A 229 28.45 -6.62 16.06
C PRO A 229 26.99 -7.09 16.06
N ASN A 230 26.24 -6.80 17.12
CA ASN A 230 24.81 -7.07 17.12
C ASN A 230 24.10 -6.08 16.19
N TRP A 231 23.44 -6.59 15.14
CA TRP A 231 22.74 -5.74 14.17
C TRP A 231 21.52 -5.04 14.75
N ILE A 232 20.90 -5.58 15.82
CA ILE A 232 19.77 -4.93 16.50
C ILE A 232 20.23 -3.61 17.12
N ASP A 233 21.40 -3.61 17.76
CA ASP A 233 21.99 -2.42 18.40
C ASP A 233 22.43 -1.37 17.37
N ILE A 234 22.72 -1.78 16.13
CA ILE A 234 23.03 -0.86 15.01
C ILE A 234 21.76 -0.16 14.50
N LEU A 235 20.60 -0.82 14.59
CA LEU A 235 19.31 -0.33 14.12
C LEU A 235 18.61 0.61 15.11
N GLU A 236 19.17 0.84 16.30
CA GLU A 236 18.62 1.80 17.25
C GLU A 236 18.46 3.20 16.61
N GLY A 237 17.25 3.74 16.61
CA GLY A 237 16.92 5.04 16.00
C GLY A 237 16.66 5.01 14.49
N VAL A 238 16.88 3.88 13.81
CA VAL A 238 16.59 3.74 12.37
C VAL A 238 15.08 3.59 12.16
N PRO A 239 14.44 4.39 11.28
CA PRO A 239 13.03 4.23 10.95
C PRO A 239 12.69 2.80 10.47
N THR A 240 11.65 2.21 11.05
CA THR A 240 11.21 0.84 10.77
C THR A 240 10.13 0.76 9.69
N SER A 241 9.41 1.86 9.47
CA SER A 241 8.33 1.96 8.49
C SER A 241 8.85 1.69 7.08
N ALA A 242 8.04 1.00 6.28
CA ALA A 242 8.39 0.66 4.92
C ALA A 242 7.18 0.86 4.01
N VAL A 243 7.45 1.35 2.79
CA VAL A 243 6.47 1.36 1.71
C VAL A 243 6.72 0.13 0.85
N THR A 244 5.71 -0.72 0.71
CA THR A 244 5.76 -1.93 -0.13
C THR A 244 5.33 -1.62 -1.55
N LEU A 245 6.00 -2.19 -2.55
CA LEU A 245 5.66 -2.00 -3.96
C LEU A 245 5.00 -3.25 -4.57
N LEU A 246 5.80 -4.19 -5.09
CA LEU A 246 5.36 -5.42 -5.72
C LEU A 246 6.11 -6.61 -5.11
N GLY A 247 5.49 -7.78 -5.20
CA GLY A 247 5.96 -9.00 -4.56
C GLY A 247 6.33 -10.11 -5.54
N PHE A 248 7.24 -10.96 -5.09
CA PHE A 248 7.58 -12.23 -5.69
C PHE A 248 7.20 -13.37 -4.75
N GLN A 249 7.11 -14.59 -5.27
CA GLN A 249 6.91 -15.81 -4.51
C GLN A 249 7.76 -16.96 -5.05
N PRO A 250 8.29 -17.85 -4.20
CA PRO A 250 9.01 -19.01 -4.66
C PRO A 250 8.05 -20.08 -5.20
N ASN A 251 8.34 -20.64 -6.36
CA ASN A 251 7.60 -21.76 -6.95
C ASN A 251 8.12 -23.12 -6.44
N LEU A 252 7.48 -24.24 -6.78
CA LEU A 252 7.89 -25.60 -6.37
C LEU A 252 9.27 -26.00 -6.88
N LYS A 253 9.81 -25.31 -7.89
CA LYS A 253 11.18 -25.48 -8.39
C LYS A 253 12.21 -24.65 -7.62
N GLY A 254 11.77 -23.85 -6.64
CA GLY A 254 12.62 -22.93 -5.88
C GLY A 254 13.00 -21.66 -6.63
N GLN A 255 12.32 -21.33 -7.73
CA GLN A 255 12.52 -20.07 -8.44
C GLN A 255 11.64 -19.00 -7.81
N ILE A 256 12.20 -17.81 -7.55
CA ILE A 256 11.41 -16.67 -7.07
C ILE A 256 10.87 -15.90 -8.28
N LEU A 257 9.55 -15.90 -8.44
CA LEU A 257 8.84 -15.37 -9.59
C LEU A 257 7.82 -14.30 -9.18
N PRO A 258 7.44 -13.37 -10.06
CA PRO A 258 6.45 -12.34 -9.73
C PRO A 258 5.13 -12.94 -9.27
N VAL A 259 4.54 -12.38 -8.21
CA VAL A 259 3.19 -12.78 -7.77
C VAL A 259 2.19 -12.35 -8.86
N PRO A 260 1.28 -13.24 -9.31
CA PRO A 260 0.23 -12.89 -10.26
C PRO A 260 -0.63 -11.72 -9.74
N ARG A 261 -0.98 -10.77 -10.62
CA ARG A 261 -1.72 -9.56 -10.19
C ARG A 261 -3.09 -9.89 -9.59
N ASP A 262 -3.74 -10.96 -10.04
CA ASP A 262 -5.01 -11.45 -9.51
C ASP A 262 -4.91 -12.02 -8.08
N GLU A 263 -3.70 -12.29 -7.59
CA GLU A 263 -3.46 -12.80 -6.24
C GLU A 263 -3.13 -11.71 -5.21
N TYR A 264 -3.19 -10.43 -5.60
CA TYR A 264 -2.89 -9.31 -4.70
C TYR A 264 -4.04 -9.08 -3.71
N ASN A 265 -3.70 -8.63 -2.50
CA ASN A 265 -4.66 -8.49 -1.40
C ASN A 265 -5.86 -7.58 -1.72
N ASP A 266 -5.69 -6.62 -2.65
CA ASP A 266 -6.75 -5.73 -3.11
C ASP A 266 -7.66 -6.34 -4.18
N ARG A 267 -7.31 -7.51 -4.71
CA ARG A 267 -8.01 -8.19 -5.82
C ARG A 267 -8.52 -9.58 -5.45
N ILE A 268 -7.92 -10.22 -4.46
CA ILE A 268 -8.30 -11.56 -4.02
C ILE A 268 -9.39 -11.50 -2.95
N LEU A 269 -10.47 -12.25 -3.16
CA LEU A 269 -11.40 -12.56 -2.07
C LEU A 269 -10.75 -13.64 -1.18
N PRO A 270 -10.69 -13.44 0.14
CA PRO A 270 -10.16 -14.46 1.04
C PRO A 270 -10.89 -15.80 0.83
N ALA A 271 -10.11 -16.89 0.71
CA ALA A 271 -10.68 -18.22 0.59
C ALA A 271 -11.55 -18.52 1.83
N ARG A 272 -12.76 -19.07 1.61
CA ARG A 272 -13.68 -19.39 2.70
C ARG A 272 -13.04 -20.45 3.60
N PRO A 273 -12.82 -20.15 4.90
CA PRO A 273 -12.30 -21.15 5.83
C PRO A 273 -13.35 -22.24 6.06
N ILE A 274 -12.90 -23.49 6.10
CA ILE A 274 -13.73 -24.67 6.36
C ILE A 274 -13.57 -25.07 7.83
N GLY A 275 -14.67 -25.24 8.54
CA GLY A 275 -14.66 -25.62 9.95
C GLY A 275 -14.31 -27.09 10.14
N ILE A 276 -13.50 -27.38 11.17
CA ILE A 276 -13.25 -28.72 11.69
C ILE A 276 -13.83 -28.75 13.11
N GLU A 277 -14.85 -29.57 13.31
CA GLU A 277 -15.62 -29.67 14.55
C GLU A 277 -15.44 -31.03 15.20
N ASP A 278 -15.69 -31.09 16.51
CA ASP A 278 -15.94 -32.37 17.19
C ASP A 278 -17.38 -32.87 16.95
N GLN A 279 -17.70 -34.05 17.49
CA GLN A 279 -19.05 -34.63 17.37
C GLN A 279 -20.13 -33.85 18.13
N ALA A 280 -19.75 -32.96 19.06
CA ALA A 280 -20.67 -32.10 19.80
C ALA A 280 -20.92 -30.75 19.09
N GLY A 281 -20.27 -30.51 17.94
CA GLY A 281 -20.39 -29.27 17.17
C GLY A 281 -19.47 -28.15 17.66
N ASN A 282 -18.51 -28.43 18.55
CA ASN A 282 -17.53 -27.42 18.95
C ASN A 282 -16.47 -27.26 17.84
N VAL A 283 -16.24 -26.02 17.41
CA VAL A 283 -15.19 -25.72 16.43
C VAL A 283 -13.81 -25.91 17.05
N LEU A 284 -13.04 -26.85 16.51
CA LEU A 284 -11.67 -27.16 16.93
C LEU A 284 -10.64 -26.33 16.16
N ALA A 285 -10.85 -26.16 14.86
CA ALA A 285 -10.02 -25.36 13.97
C ALA A 285 -10.77 -24.95 12.70
N THR A 286 -10.20 -24.03 11.93
CA THR A 286 -10.59 -23.75 10.55
C THR A 286 -9.41 -23.95 9.61
N ILE A 287 -9.67 -24.54 8.46
CA ILE A 287 -8.66 -24.88 7.44
C ILE A 287 -9.02 -24.22 6.10
N ALA A 288 -8.02 -23.68 5.42
CA ALA A 288 -8.20 -23.01 4.13
C ALA A 288 -7.12 -23.42 3.12
N TYR A 289 -7.55 -23.55 1.86
CA TYR A 289 -6.67 -23.68 0.70
C TYR A 289 -6.39 -22.28 0.15
N ARG A 290 -5.11 -21.96 -0.05
CA ARG A 290 -4.70 -20.75 -0.79
C ARG A 290 -3.84 -21.17 -1.95
N LYS A 291 -4.32 -20.83 -3.16
CA LYS A 291 -3.59 -21.07 -4.41
C LYS A 291 -2.23 -20.38 -4.35
N TRP A 292 -1.24 -21.04 -4.95
CA TRP A 292 0.08 -20.51 -5.23
C TRP A 292 0.33 -20.55 -6.74
N GLN A 293 1.44 -19.97 -7.21
CA GLN A 293 1.77 -19.99 -8.64
C GLN A 293 1.82 -21.41 -9.22
N ASP A 294 2.41 -22.35 -8.48
CA ASP A 294 2.35 -23.78 -8.72
C ASP A 294 2.08 -24.54 -7.41
N GLY A 295 0.92 -25.19 -7.35
CA GLY A 295 0.45 -25.84 -6.12
C GLY A 295 -0.30 -24.88 -5.20
N ALA A 296 -0.16 -25.08 -3.89
CA ALA A 296 -0.91 -24.32 -2.89
C ALA A 296 -0.28 -24.38 -1.51
N ILE A 297 -0.69 -23.47 -0.65
CA ILE A 297 -0.46 -23.53 0.79
C ILE A 297 -1.77 -23.86 1.51
N ILE A 298 -1.67 -24.53 2.65
CA ILE A 298 -2.79 -24.82 3.54
C ILE A 298 -2.59 -24.02 4.82
N ILE A 299 -3.59 -23.22 5.17
CA ILE A 299 -3.61 -22.39 6.37
C ILE A 299 -4.57 -23.02 7.39
N LEU A 300 -4.14 -23.12 8.64
CA LEU A 300 -4.95 -23.62 9.76
C LEU A 300 -4.96 -22.63 10.91
N ILE A 301 -6.15 -22.29 11.40
CA ILE A 301 -6.36 -21.43 12.57
C ILE A 301 -7.08 -22.27 13.63
N GLY A 302 -6.59 -22.29 14.87
CA GLY A 302 -7.23 -23.02 15.97
C GLY A 302 -6.31 -24.00 16.68
N LYS A 303 -6.91 -24.98 17.37
CA LYS A 303 -6.21 -25.83 18.36
C LYS A 303 -5.54 -27.07 17.78
N LEU A 304 -5.88 -27.45 16.54
CA LEU A 304 -5.35 -28.66 15.91
C LEU A 304 -3.94 -28.43 15.34
N PRO A 305 -3.05 -29.44 15.36
CA PRO A 305 -1.75 -29.37 14.70
C PRO A 305 -1.91 -29.62 13.19
N LEU A 306 -1.38 -28.72 12.35
CA LEU A 306 -1.51 -28.87 10.90
C LEU A 306 -0.79 -30.12 10.38
N GLU A 307 0.34 -30.51 10.98
CA GLU A 307 1.10 -31.71 10.57
C GLU A 307 0.26 -32.98 10.63
N GLY A 308 -0.57 -33.09 11.67
CA GLY A 308 -1.46 -34.24 11.87
C GLY A 308 -2.63 -34.27 10.90
N LEU A 309 -2.98 -33.14 10.27
CA LEU A 309 -4.04 -33.08 9.26
C LEU A 309 -3.48 -33.37 7.86
N LEU A 310 -2.25 -32.95 7.59
CA LEU A 310 -1.65 -33.11 6.26
C LEU A 310 -1.35 -34.58 5.89
N ILE A 311 -1.26 -35.50 6.87
CA ILE A 311 -1.12 -36.94 6.60
C ILE A 311 -2.32 -37.53 5.83
N PHE A 312 -3.47 -36.85 5.82
CA PHE A 312 -4.66 -37.27 5.10
C PHE A 312 -4.65 -36.84 3.61
N LEU A 313 -3.63 -36.09 3.17
CA LEU A 313 -3.42 -35.81 1.74
C LEU A 313 -3.11 -37.11 0.98
N PRO A 314 -3.71 -37.30 -0.21
CA PRO A 314 -3.37 -38.43 -1.05
C PRO A 314 -1.92 -38.31 -1.56
N ASN A 315 -1.14 -39.38 -1.44
CA ASN A 315 0.24 -39.49 -1.94
C ASN A 315 1.20 -38.41 -1.40
N VAL A 316 1.03 -37.98 -0.14
CA VAL A 316 1.87 -36.93 0.43
C VAL A 316 3.29 -37.42 0.62
N ASN A 317 4.27 -36.66 0.09
CA ASN A 317 5.67 -36.90 0.39
C ASN A 317 5.96 -36.32 1.80
N PRO A 318 6.36 -37.14 2.80
CA PRO A 318 6.68 -36.66 4.14
C PRO A 318 7.73 -35.55 4.16
N ALA A 319 8.63 -35.52 3.17
CA ALA A 319 9.64 -34.46 3.04
C ALA A 319 9.04 -33.06 2.80
N HIS A 320 7.79 -32.98 2.33
CA HIS A 320 7.08 -31.72 2.07
C HIS A 320 6.18 -31.28 3.24
N LEU A 321 6.07 -32.08 4.30
CA LEU A 321 5.21 -31.82 5.47
C LEU A 321 5.85 -30.85 6.49
N ARG A 322 6.41 -29.74 5.99
CA ARG A 322 6.97 -28.69 6.83
C ARG A 322 5.92 -27.62 7.11
N ILE A 323 5.95 -27.06 8.32
CA ILE A 323 4.96 -26.09 8.79
C ILE A 323 5.67 -24.90 9.38
N VAL A 324 5.21 -23.72 9.02
CA VAL A 324 5.53 -22.46 9.68
C VAL A 324 4.43 -22.17 10.68
N ARG A 325 4.80 -22.10 11.97
CA ARG A 325 3.88 -21.69 13.04
C ARG A 325 4.02 -20.19 13.29
N ARG A 326 2.89 -19.49 13.34
CA ARG A 326 2.79 -18.05 13.54
C ARG A 326 1.91 -17.73 14.74
N SER A 327 1.87 -16.46 15.17
CA SER A 327 1.00 -16.03 16.26
C SER A 327 -0.47 -16.12 15.83
N GLY A 328 -1.11 -17.24 16.15
CA GLY A 328 -2.54 -17.49 15.92
C GLY A 328 -2.87 -18.43 14.75
N PHE A 329 -1.89 -18.85 13.95
CA PHE A 329 -2.14 -19.74 12.81
C PHE A 329 -0.92 -20.56 12.39
N GLN A 330 -1.16 -21.58 11.57
CA GLN A 330 -0.15 -22.48 11.01
C GLN A 330 -0.27 -22.49 9.49
N ILE A 331 0.86 -22.52 8.79
CA ILE A 331 0.92 -22.53 7.33
C ILE A 331 1.78 -23.70 6.88
N SER A 332 1.31 -24.49 5.93
CA SER A 332 2.15 -25.48 5.26
C SER A 332 3.22 -24.77 4.41
N TYR A 333 4.31 -25.46 4.13
CA TYR A 333 5.13 -25.12 2.96
C TYR A 333 4.29 -25.21 1.68
N VAL A 334 4.80 -24.68 0.57
CA VAL A 334 4.11 -24.81 -0.73
C VAL A 334 4.07 -26.30 -1.09
N LEU A 335 2.86 -26.81 -1.27
CA LEU A 335 2.57 -28.21 -1.56
C LEU A 335 2.16 -28.37 -3.03
N PRO A 336 2.58 -29.46 -3.71
CA PRO A 336 2.14 -29.80 -5.06
C PRO A 336 0.70 -30.37 -5.04
N VAL A 337 -0.25 -29.58 -4.55
CA VAL A 337 -1.65 -29.97 -4.37
C VAL A 337 -2.59 -29.03 -5.10
N SER A 338 -3.63 -29.61 -5.69
CA SER A 338 -4.75 -28.91 -6.31
C SER A 338 -5.90 -28.75 -5.31
N GLN A 339 -6.86 -27.89 -5.65
CA GLN A 339 -8.13 -27.75 -4.92
C GLN A 339 -8.86 -29.09 -4.76
N ASN A 340 -8.82 -29.95 -5.79
CA ASN A 340 -9.45 -31.27 -5.75
C ASN A 340 -8.77 -32.20 -4.73
N GLN A 341 -7.44 -32.19 -4.65
CA GLN A 341 -6.70 -32.96 -3.65
C GLN A 341 -6.93 -32.41 -2.23
N PHE A 342 -7.07 -31.09 -2.07
CA PHE A 342 -7.47 -30.50 -0.80
C PHE A 342 -8.88 -30.96 -0.38
N ASN A 343 -9.84 -30.96 -1.31
CA ASN A 343 -11.19 -31.48 -1.05
C ASN A 343 -11.16 -32.97 -0.69
N ALA A 344 -10.28 -33.76 -1.31
CA ALA A 344 -10.07 -35.16 -0.96
C ALA A 344 -9.47 -35.32 0.46
N LEU A 345 -8.54 -34.46 0.87
CA LEU A 345 -8.05 -34.41 2.25
C LEU A 345 -9.19 -34.19 3.24
N LEU A 346 -10.11 -33.26 2.97
CA LEU A 346 -11.24 -33.00 3.86
C LEU A 346 -12.16 -34.23 3.97
N ASN A 347 -12.45 -34.88 2.86
CA ASN A 347 -13.25 -36.11 2.85
C ASN A 347 -12.55 -37.24 3.61
N ASN A 348 -11.24 -37.42 3.42
CA ASN A 348 -10.44 -38.40 4.16
C ASN A 348 -10.43 -38.11 5.66
N LEU A 349 -10.33 -36.84 6.04
CA LEU A 349 -10.38 -36.41 7.43
C LEU A 349 -11.73 -36.82 8.05
N GLN A 350 -12.84 -36.51 7.38
CA GLN A 350 -14.18 -36.85 7.85
C GLN A 350 -14.43 -38.37 7.92
N GLN A 351 -13.91 -39.14 6.96
CA GLN A 351 -14.14 -40.59 6.90
C GLN A 351 -13.25 -41.40 7.85
N ARG A 352 -12.06 -40.88 8.19
CA ARG A 352 -11.02 -41.65 8.90
C ARG A 352 -10.69 -41.10 10.29
N SER A 353 -11.46 -40.14 10.77
CA SER A 353 -11.32 -39.57 12.12
C SER A 353 -12.69 -39.33 12.74
N SER A 354 -12.72 -38.85 13.98
CA SER A 354 -13.94 -38.40 14.65
C SER A 354 -14.30 -36.94 14.34
N PHE A 355 -13.62 -36.28 13.41
CA PHE A 355 -13.89 -34.88 13.07
C PHE A 355 -15.09 -34.73 12.13
N VAL A 356 -15.86 -33.68 12.34
CA VAL A 356 -16.93 -33.24 11.44
C VAL A 356 -16.41 -32.06 10.60
N ILE A 357 -16.54 -32.16 9.27
CA ILE A 357 -16.14 -31.09 8.36
C ILE A 357 -17.34 -30.20 8.05
N ASN A 358 -17.29 -28.96 8.52
CA ASN A 358 -18.32 -27.97 8.27
C ASN A 358 -17.91 -27.02 7.13
N LYS A 359 -18.38 -27.33 5.91
CA LYS A 359 -18.22 -26.45 4.73
C LYS A 359 -19.17 -25.25 4.74
N ASN A 360 -20.14 -25.24 5.65
CA ASN A 360 -21.16 -24.21 5.82
C ASN A 360 -20.78 -23.16 6.86
N GLY A 361 -19.52 -23.14 7.34
CA GLY A 361 -19.01 -22.13 8.28
C GLY A 361 -19.36 -20.69 7.85
N PRO A 362 -19.35 -19.70 8.77
CA PRO A 362 -20.01 -18.40 8.59
C PRO A 362 -19.81 -17.85 7.18
N GLY A 363 -20.89 -17.89 6.38
CA GLY A 363 -20.87 -17.31 5.06
C GLY A 363 -20.81 -15.80 5.20
N PHE A 364 -20.09 -15.13 4.31
CA PHE A 364 -20.30 -13.71 4.11
C PHE A 364 -21.34 -13.53 3.00
N VAL A 365 -22.26 -12.59 3.21
CA VAL A 365 -23.23 -12.21 2.18
C VAL A 365 -22.53 -11.24 1.25
N VAL A 366 -22.30 -11.66 0.01
CA VAL A 366 -21.94 -10.73 -1.06
C VAL A 366 -23.24 -10.13 -1.58
N GLN A 367 -23.52 -8.90 -1.18
CA GLN A 367 -24.66 -8.14 -1.69
C GLN A 367 -24.15 -7.02 -2.57
N LYS A 368 -24.76 -6.89 -3.76
CA LYS A 368 -24.54 -5.73 -4.60
C LYS A 368 -25.05 -4.48 -3.89
N LEU A 369 -24.15 -3.53 -3.63
CA LEU A 369 -24.51 -2.25 -3.03
C LEU A 369 -24.87 -1.20 -4.09
N MET A 370 -24.20 -1.22 -5.25
CA MET A 370 -24.37 -0.24 -6.32
C MET A 370 -23.99 -0.81 -7.69
N ASP A 371 -24.42 -0.11 -8.74
CA ASP A 371 -24.06 -0.34 -10.15
C ASP A 371 -22.72 0.33 -10.53
N GLU A 372 -21.78 0.41 -9.60
CA GLU A 372 -20.48 1.05 -9.78
C GLU A 372 -19.37 0.16 -9.21
N GLY A 373 -18.22 0.15 -9.89
CA GLY A 373 -17.04 -0.59 -9.46
C GLY A 373 -15.88 0.32 -9.11
N VAL A 374 -14.76 -0.28 -8.73
CA VAL A 374 -13.50 0.41 -8.42
C VAL A 374 -12.92 1.23 -9.58
N GLY A 375 -13.39 1.02 -10.82
CA GLY A 375 -13.04 1.86 -11.96
C GLY A 375 -13.70 3.25 -11.95
N THR A 376 -14.70 3.48 -11.09
CA THR A 376 -15.31 4.82 -10.95
C THR A 376 -14.50 5.69 -9.99
N PRO A 377 -14.26 6.99 -10.30
CA PRO A 377 -13.47 7.87 -9.45
C PRO A 377 -13.99 7.92 -8.01
N PHE A 378 -15.31 7.98 -7.80
CA PHE A 378 -15.89 8.03 -6.46
C PHE A 378 -15.53 6.80 -5.60
N VAL A 379 -15.71 5.59 -6.12
CA VAL A 379 -15.39 4.35 -5.40
C VAL A 379 -13.88 4.21 -5.20
N ALA A 380 -13.09 4.51 -6.24
CA ALA A 380 -11.64 4.42 -6.16
C ALA A 380 -11.06 5.36 -5.09
N ARG A 381 -11.53 6.60 -5.06
CA ARG A 381 -10.90 7.68 -4.29
C ARG A 381 -11.48 7.81 -2.89
N CYS A 382 -12.78 8.05 -2.80
CA CYS A 382 -13.44 8.29 -1.52
C CYS A 382 -13.60 7.00 -0.71
N TRP A 383 -13.61 5.83 -1.34
CA TRP A 383 -13.81 4.58 -0.62
C TRP A 383 -12.52 3.78 -0.49
N LEU A 384 -12.00 3.25 -1.60
CA LEU A 384 -10.83 2.37 -1.58
C LEU A 384 -9.56 3.12 -1.16
N GLY A 385 -9.30 4.28 -1.76
CA GLY A 385 -8.09 5.08 -1.54
C GLY A 385 -7.95 5.52 -0.08
N LEU A 386 -9.00 6.12 0.49
CA LEU A 386 -8.99 6.55 1.90
C LEU A 386 -8.84 5.38 2.88
N LEU A 387 -9.47 4.22 2.62
CA LEU A 387 -9.29 3.02 3.44
C LEU A 387 -7.85 2.48 3.35
N ARG A 388 -7.21 2.55 2.19
CA ARG A 388 -5.79 2.16 2.01
C ARG A 388 -4.83 3.08 2.74
N LEU A 389 -5.07 4.40 2.71
CA LEU A 389 -4.32 5.34 3.53
C LEU A 389 -4.47 4.99 5.03
N ARG A 390 -5.70 4.70 5.46
CA ARG A 390 -5.99 4.31 6.84
C ARG A 390 -5.28 3.02 7.28
N GLU A 391 -5.12 2.01 6.42
CA GLU A 391 -4.37 0.78 6.79
C GLU A 391 -2.93 1.07 7.28
N ASN A 392 -2.35 2.18 6.82
CA ASN A 392 -0.97 2.55 7.17
C ASN A 392 -0.89 3.41 8.44
N VAL A 393 -2.02 3.97 8.88
CA VAL A 393 -2.13 4.75 10.12
C VAL A 393 -2.56 3.84 11.28
N TYR A 394 -3.50 2.93 11.05
CA TYR A 394 -4.06 2.05 12.08
C TYR A 394 -3.75 0.58 11.76
N PRO A 395 -2.64 0.03 12.25
CA PRO A 395 -2.28 -1.37 11.98
C PRO A 395 -3.10 -2.37 12.81
N ASN A 396 -3.61 -1.96 13.98
CA ASN A 396 -4.42 -2.82 14.83
C ASN A 396 -5.89 -2.83 14.38
N LYS A 397 -6.64 -3.86 14.78
CA LYS A 397 -8.04 -4.02 14.36
C LYS A 397 -8.97 -3.02 15.03
N ASP A 398 -8.80 -2.77 16.32
CA ASP A 398 -9.76 -1.98 17.10
C ASP A 398 -9.80 -0.51 16.65
N ASP A 399 -8.65 0.09 16.37
CA ASP A 399 -8.56 1.47 15.87
C ASP A 399 -9.11 1.57 14.43
N ARG A 400 -8.89 0.54 13.60
CA ARG A 400 -9.49 0.46 12.26
C ARG A 400 -11.01 0.38 12.34
N ASP A 401 -11.55 -0.50 13.19
CA ASP A 401 -12.99 -0.65 13.38
C ASP A 401 -13.61 0.67 13.91
N ALA A 402 -12.91 1.38 14.80
CA ALA A 402 -13.34 2.68 15.30
C ALA A 402 -13.39 3.75 14.20
N PHE A 403 -12.34 3.83 13.37
CA PHE A 403 -12.33 4.71 12.20
C PHE A 403 -13.45 4.35 11.22
N ASP A 404 -13.53 3.08 10.82
CA ASP A 404 -14.46 2.58 9.80
C ASP A 404 -15.91 2.84 10.21
N LYS A 405 -16.25 2.70 11.50
CA LYS A 405 -17.59 3.01 12.03
C LYS A 405 -17.97 4.48 11.83
N ILE A 406 -17.04 5.41 12.10
CA ILE A 406 -17.30 6.86 11.93
C ILE A 406 -17.32 7.21 10.44
N PHE A 407 -16.37 6.68 9.68
CA PHE A 407 -16.22 6.94 8.26
C PHE A 407 -17.39 6.40 7.43
N GLN A 408 -17.97 5.25 7.82
CA GLN A 408 -19.15 4.70 7.17
C GLN A 408 -20.33 5.68 7.18
N ALA A 409 -20.49 6.49 8.24
CA ALA A 409 -21.54 7.51 8.30
C ALA A 409 -21.29 8.66 7.32
N VAL A 410 -20.02 9.05 7.13
CA VAL A 410 -19.60 10.04 6.11
C VAL A 410 -19.93 9.49 4.73
N LEU A 411 -19.40 8.31 4.41
CA LEU A 411 -19.57 7.65 3.12
C LEU A 411 -21.05 7.45 2.75
N SER A 412 -21.85 6.91 3.67
CA SER A 412 -23.27 6.67 3.42
C SER A 412 -24.03 7.97 3.11
N SER A 413 -23.67 9.06 3.77
CA SER A 413 -24.30 10.37 3.55
C SER A 413 -23.87 10.99 2.21
N VAL A 414 -22.60 10.87 1.84
CA VAL A 414 -22.08 11.36 0.54
C VAL A 414 -22.67 10.55 -0.61
N MET A 415 -22.78 9.23 -0.45
CA MET A 415 -23.43 8.36 -1.42
C MET A 415 -24.88 8.78 -1.65
N ALA A 416 -25.65 9.00 -0.57
CA ALA A 416 -27.03 9.44 -0.67
C ALA A 416 -27.15 10.82 -1.38
N ALA A 417 -26.27 11.77 -1.07
CA ALA A 417 -26.22 13.05 -1.76
C ALA A 417 -25.95 12.87 -3.26
N ARG A 418 -24.95 12.06 -3.62
CA ARG A 418 -24.61 11.78 -5.02
C ARG A 418 -25.76 11.08 -5.76
N THR A 419 -26.42 10.11 -5.14
CA THR A 419 -27.59 9.45 -5.72
C THR A 419 -28.73 10.44 -5.95
N ALA A 420 -29.02 11.31 -4.98
CA ALA A 420 -30.04 12.34 -5.13
C ALA A 420 -29.71 13.33 -6.26
N ALA A 421 -28.45 13.76 -6.38
CA ALA A 421 -28.01 14.62 -7.49
C ALA A 421 -28.21 13.95 -8.86
N LYS A 422 -27.82 12.67 -9.00
CA LYS A 422 -28.08 11.88 -10.22
C LYS A 422 -29.57 11.73 -10.52
N ASN A 423 -30.40 11.56 -9.48
CA ASN A 423 -31.85 11.44 -9.65
C ASN A 423 -32.48 12.76 -10.11
N VAL A 424 -32.03 13.91 -9.59
CA VAL A 424 -32.46 15.24 -10.06
C VAL A 424 -32.15 15.38 -11.55
N GLU A 425 -30.91 15.10 -11.95
CA GLU A 425 -30.48 15.18 -13.34
C GLU A 425 -31.30 14.26 -14.26
N ALA A 426 -31.42 12.98 -13.91
CA ALA A 426 -32.14 12.00 -14.72
C ALA A 426 -33.63 12.37 -14.88
N LYS A 427 -34.28 12.82 -13.80
CA LYS A 427 -35.69 13.25 -13.84
C LYS A 427 -35.87 14.51 -14.67
N TRP A 428 -34.98 15.49 -14.51
CA TRP A 428 -35.03 16.74 -15.28
C TRP A 428 -34.83 16.49 -16.78
N GLN A 429 -33.80 15.72 -17.16
CA GLN A 429 -33.51 15.39 -18.56
C GLN A 429 -34.68 14.64 -19.21
N ALA A 430 -35.24 13.63 -18.53
CA ALA A 430 -36.38 12.88 -19.03
C ALA A 430 -37.61 13.78 -19.23
N HIS A 431 -37.93 14.62 -18.25
CA HIS A 431 -39.08 15.53 -18.35
C HIS A 431 -38.89 16.59 -19.43
N SER A 432 -37.73 17.24 -19.48
CA SER A 432 -37.42 18.24 -20.51
C SER A 432 -37.49 17.65 -21.92
N ALA A 433 -37.06 16.40 -22.11
CA ALA A 433 -37.16 15.73 -23.40
C ALA A 433 -38.62 15.46 -23.80
N ARG A 434 -39.47 15.03 -22.87
CA ARG A 434 -40.91 14.76 -23.09
C ARG A 434 -41.72 16.04 -23.33
N ILE A 435 -41.31 17.15 -22.73
CA ILE A 435 -41.86 18.48 -23.03
C ILE A 435 -41.47 18.91 -24.44
N ALA A 436 -40.18 18.82 -24.77
CA ALA A 436 -39.66 19.23 -26.07
C ALA A 436 -40.22 18.40 -27.24
N SER A 437 -40.49 17.11 -27.02
CA SER A 437 -41.13 16.24 -28.02
C SER A 437 -42.64 16.46 -28.16
N GLY A 438 -43.26 17.19 -27.22
CA GLY A 438 -44.71 17.38 -27.15
C GLY A 438 -45.48 16.17 -26.60
N GLU A 439 -44.81 15.12 -26.13
CA GLU A 439 -45.45 13.88 -25.65
C GLU A 439 -46.45 14.14 -24.52
N ILE A 440 -46.08 15.02 -23.58
CA ILE A 440 -46.90 15.36 -22.39
C ILE A 440 -47.47 16.78 -22.46
N VAL A 441 -47.46 17.40 -23.64
CA VAL A 441 -47.92 18.78 -23.85
C VAL A 441 -49.19 18.76 -24.69
N ARG A 442 -50.24 19.39 -24.17
CA ARG A 442 -51.50 19.61 -24.90
C ARG A 442 -51.81 21.09 -24.95
N ILE A 443 -51.96 21.65 -26.15
CA ILE A 443 -52.30 23.06 -26.33
C ILE A 443 -53.77 23.15 -26.74
N GLU A 444 -54.62 23.73 -25.89
CA GLU A 444 -56.05 23.93 -26.16
C GLU A 444 -56.42 25.40 -26.04
N HIS A 445 -56.96 25.98 -27.12
CA HIS A 445 -57.40 27.38 -27.14
C HIS A 445 -56.32 28.37 -26.65
N GLY A 446 -55.05 28.08 -26.95
CA GLY A 446 -53.89 28.88 -26.50
C GLY A 446 -53.41 28.59 -25.07
N THR A 447 -54.10 27.75 -24.32
CA THR A 447 -53.69 27.30 -22.98
C THR A 447 -52.79 26.07 -23.10
N VAL A 448 -51.63 26.09 -22.42
CA VAL A 448 -50.71 24.95 -22.35
C VAL A 448 -51.08 24.08 -21.15
N HIS A 449 -51.43 22.82 -21.41
CA HIS A 449 -51.63 21.79 -20.40
C HIS A 449 -50.43 20.85 -20.39
N ILE A 450 -49.79 20.72 -19.23
CA ILE A 450 -48.75 19.72 -19.00
C ILE A 450 -49.41 18.54 -18.30
N LEU A 451 -49.42 17.38 -18.96
CA LEU A 451 -50.16 16.20 -18.51
C LEU A 451 -49.52 15.52 -17.28
N GLU A 452 -48.21 15.71 -17.09
CA GLU A 452 -47.43 15.13 -16.00
C GLU A 452 -46.49 16.19 -15.40
N SER A 453 -46.48 16.36 -14.08
CA SER A 453 -45.52 17.22 -13.37
C SER A 453 -44.52 16.38 -12.58
N ILE A 454 -43.28 16.86 -12.51
CA ILE A 454 -42.21 16.29 -11.68
C ILE A 454 -41.81 17.21 -10.51
N ASP A 455 -42.59 18.26 -10.22
CA ASP A 455 -42.25 19.28 -9.21
C ASP A 455 -41.99 18.65 -7.84
N LYS A 456 -42.83 17.68 -7.43
CA LYS A 456 -42.73 17.02 -6.13
C LYS A 456 -41.50 16.12 -6.06
N GLU A 457 -41.21 15.41 -7.14
CA GLU A 457 -40.09 14.50 -7.27
C GLU A 457 -38.77 15.27 -7.22
N ILE A 458 -38.65 16.37 -7.98
CA ILE A 458 -37.47 17.24 -7.93
C ILE A 458 -37.31 17.84 -6.54
N ALA A 459 -38.38 18.36 -5.93
CA ALA A 459 -38.31 18.93 -4.59
C ALA A 459 -37.82 17.90 -3.55
N THR A 460 -38.31 16.66 -3.63
CA THR A 460 -37.93 15.57 -2.71
C THR A 460 -36.45 15.19 -2.85
N GLU A 461 -35.95 15.08 -4.08
CA GLU A 461 -34.55 14.73 -4.34
C GLU A 461 -33.61 15.89 -3.95
N VAL A 462 -33.99 17.15 -4.22
CA VAL A 462 -33.22 18.34 -3.78
C VAL A 462 -33.15 18.43 -2.26
N GLU A 463 -34.28 18.23 -1.56
CA GLU A 463 -34.30 18.21 -0.09
C GLU A 463 -33.40 17.09 0.45
N THR A 464 -33.49 15.90 -0.13
CA THR A 464 -32.64 14.76 0.21
C THR A 464 -31.17 15.10 0.00
N PHE A 465 -30.82 15.68 -1.15
CA PHE A 465 -29.46 16.11 -1.47
C PHE A 465 -28.91 17.12 -0.45
N VAL A 466 -29.66 18.18 -0.16
CA VAL A 466 -29.22 19.24 0.76
C VAL A 466 -29.02 18.67 2.17
N ASN A 467 -29.98 17.90 2.67
CA ASN A 467 -29.92 17.33 4.01
C ASN A 467 -28.78 16.31 4.17
N THR A 468 -28.58 15.43 3.19
CA THR A 468 -27.51 14.43 3.23
C THR A 468 -26.12 15.04 3.03
N SER A 469 -26.00 16.06 2.19
CA SER A 469 -24.76 16.83 2.01
C SER A 469 -24.36 17.59 3.27
N VAL A 470 -25.30 18.30 3.92
CA VAL A 470 -24.99 18.98 5.18
C VAL A 470 -24.68 17.97 6.30
N ARG A 471 -25.38 16.84 6.35
CA ARG A 471 -25.10 15.77 7.31
C ARG A 471 -23.70 15.18 7.12
N SER A 472 -23.27 14.94 5.89
CA SER A 472 -21.96 14.36 5.60
C SER A 472 -20.83 15.27 6.09
N ILE A 473 -20.93 16.58 5.87
CA ILE A 473 -19.88 17.54 6.25
C ILE A 473 -19.97 17.94 7.74
N LYS A 474 -21.16 18.32 8.21
CA LYS A 474 -21.34 18.90 9.55
C LYS A 474 -21.30 17.86 10.65
N THR A 475 -21.93 16.71 10.44
CA THR A 475 -21.97 15.64 11.44
C THR A 475 -20.87 14.63 11.15
N GLY A 476 -20.78 14.15 9.90
CA GLY A 476 -19.83 13.12 9.50
C GLY A 476 -18.38 13.59 9.62
N LEU A 477 -17.96 14.52 8.76
CA LEU A 477 -16.57 14.99 8.69
C LEU A 477 -16.13 15.70 9.96
N GLN A 478 -17.01 16.42 10.66
CA GLN A 478 -16.64 17.00 11.96
C GLN A 478 -16.29 15.92 12.99
N ASN A 479 -17.10 14.86 13.10
CA ASN A 479 -16.82 13.76 14.03
C ASN A 479 -15.56 13.00 13.63
N LEU A 480 -15.36 12.76 12.34
CA LEU A 480 -14.15 12.13 11.84
C LEU A 480 -12.91 13.01 12.06
N GLY A 481 -13.03 14.32 11.81
CA GLY A 481 -11.99 15.30 12.09
C GLY A 481 -11.57 15.27 13.55
N ASN A 482 -12.53 15.30 14.47
CA ASN A 482 -12.26 15.19 15.91
C ASN A 482 -11.54 13.88 16.26
N PHE A 483 -11.98 12.75 15.70
CA PHE A 483 -11.30 11.46 15.88
C PHE A 483 -9.85 11.49 15.36
N LEU A 484 -9.63 12.16 14.22
CA LEU A 484 -8.31 12.38 13.63
C LEU A 484 -7.53 13.54 14.25
N GLY A 485 -8.07 14.22 15.27
CA GLY A 485 -7.38 15.24 16.05
C GLY A 485 -7.46 16.66 15.49
N ALA A 486 -8.41 16.94 14.59
CA ALA A 486 -8.67 18.27 14.04
C ALA A 486 -10.10 18.74 14.35
N ASP A 487 -10.23 19.87 15.06
CA ASP A 487 -11.53 20.52 15.29
C ASP A 487 -11.88 21.41 14.09
N ILE A 488 -12.72 20.91 13.19
CA ILE A 488 -13.27 21.67 12.07
C ILE A 488 -14.68 22.24 12.36
N GLY A 489 -15.20 22.07 13.58
CA GLY A 489 -16.57 22.42 13.92
C GLY A 489 -16.86 23.92 13.82
N PHE A 490 -15.83 24.76 13.89
CA PHE A 490 -15.94 26.21 13.68
C PHE A 490 -16.35 26.58 12.25
N LEU A 491 -16.10 25.72 11.26
CA LEU A 491 -16.49 25.91 9.85
C LEU A 491 -18.00 26.18 9.72
N PHE A 492 -18.80 25.54 10.56
CA PHE A 492 -20.26 25.58 10.51
C PHE A 492 -20.88 26.58 11.49
N LYS A 493 -20.07 27.41 12.15
CA LYS A 493 -20.53 28.43 13.11
C LYS A 493 -20.62 29.81 12.45
N LYS A 494 -21.24 30.76 13.17
CA LYS A 494 -21.32 32.17 12.79
C LYS A 494 -19.91 32.77 12.60
N LYS A 495 -19.82 33.81 11.77
CA LYS A 495 -18.57 34.47 11.33
C LYS A 495 -17.53 34.67 12.43
N ALA A 496 -17.91 35.26 13.57
CA ALA A 496 -16.97 35.50 14.67
C ALA A 496 -16.33 34.20 15.21
N ALA A 497 -17.11 33.14 15.40
CA ALA A 497 -16.59 31.86 15.88
C ALA A 497 -15.77 31.13 14.81
N PHE A 498 -16.10 31.34 13.54
CA PHE A 498 -15.30 30.86 12.42
C PHE A 498 -13.94 31.53 12.36
N ASP A 499 -13.91 32.86 12.41
CA ASP A 499 -12.66 33.64 12.36
C ASP A 499 -11.72 33.26 13.49
N SER A 500 -12.23 33.17 14.72
CA SER A 500 -11.43 32.71 15.86
C SER A 500 -10.96 31.26 15.72
N GLY A 501 -11.75 30.38 15.10
CA GLY A 501 -11.36 29.00 14.83
C GLY A 501 -10.27 28.89 13.78
N LEU A 502 -10.40 29.67 12.70
CA LEU A 502 -9.45 29.78 11.61
C LEU A 502 -8.10 30.32 12.11
N GLU A 503 -8.12 31.36 12.94
CA GLU A 503 -6.91 31.92 13.56
C GLU A 503 -6.17 30.90 14.43
N ARG A 504 -6.89 30.12 15.24
CA ARG A 504 -6.28 29.02 16.02
C ARG A 504 -5.65 27.97 15.10
N LEU A 505 -6.36 27.58 14.05
CA LEU A 505 -5.89 26.56 13.13
C LEU A 505 -4.69 27.05 12.30
N GLN A 506 -4.62 28.34 11.96
CA GLN A 506 -3.49 28.93 11.25
C GLN A 506 -2.16 28.75 12.00
N ASN A 507 -2.20 28.68 13.32
CA ASN A 507 -1.01 28.47 14.16
C ASN A 507 -0.56 27.00 14.22
N SER A 508 -1.49 26.05 14.11
CA SER A 508 -1.19 24.61 14.20
C SER A 508 -1.04 23.93 12.83
N ASP A 509 -1.85 24.34 11.85
CA ASP A 509 -1.93 23.79 10.50
C ASP A 509 -2.37 24.89 9.49
N PRO A 510 -1.42 25.69 9.01
CA PRO A 510 -1.70 26.82 8.10
C PRO A 510 -2.16 26.39 6.71
N LEU A 511 -1.94 25.13 6.30
CA LEU A 511 -2.43 24.61 5.03
C LEU A 511 -3.91 24.27 5.14
N LEU A 512 -4.30 23.55 6.20
CA LEU A 512 -5.71 23.23 6.45
C LEU A 512 -6.53 24.49 6.71
N ALA A 513 -5.99 25.49 7.41
CA ALA A 513 -6.68 26.76 7.62
C ALA A 513 -7.04 27.45 6.29
N ARG A 514 -6.05 27.65 5.40
CA ARG A 514 -6.28 28.22 4.05
C ARG A 514 -7.29 27.41 3.25
N TYR A 515 -7.22 26.08 3.33
CA TYR A 515 -8.18 25.21 2.67
C TYR A 515 -9.61 25.40 3.20
N LEU A 516 -9.80 25.45 4.53
CA LEU A 516 -11.12 25.61 5.16
C LEU A 516 -11.73 26.99 4.92
N GLU A 517 -10.90 28.02 4.73
CA GLU A 517 -11.35 29.35 4.32
C GLU A 517 -12.04 29.31 2.94
N GLU A 518 -11.44 28.62 1.96
CA GLU A 518 -12.05 28.42 0.65
C GLU A 518 -13.29 27.51 0.72
N VAL A 519 -13.24 26.44 1.52
CA VAL A 519 -14.39 25.55 1.71
C VAL A 519 -15.60 26.27 2.32
N ARG A 520 -15.38 27.28 3.17
CA ARG A 520 -16.50 28.06 3.74
C ARG A 520 -17.35 28.71 2.66
N LYS A 521 -16.74 29.19 1.57
CA LYS A 521 -17.42 29.98 0.52
C LYS A 521 -18.60 29.24 -0.12
N TRP A 522 -18.55 27.91 -0.20
CA TRP A 522 -19.66 27.10 -0.71
C TRP A 522 -20.42 26.37 0.41
N THR A 523 -19.79 25.99 1.51
CA THR A 523 -20.51 25.31 2.61
C THR A 523 -21.50 26.23 3.34
N GLU A 524 -21.18 27.52 3.50
CA GLU A 524 -22.07 28.47 4.17
C GLU A 524 -23.39 28.69 3.40
N PRO A 525 -23.39 28.95 2.08
CA PRO A 525 -24.63 28.99 1.29
C PRO A 525 -25.44 27.69 1.33
N LEU A 526 -24.79 26.52 1.24
CA LEU A 526 -25.48 25.22 1.30
C LEU A 526 -26.21 25.03 2.64
N ILE A 527 -25.56 25.41 3.74
CA ILE A 527 -26.17 25.37 5.08
C ILE A 527 -27.31 26.38 5.20
N GLY A 528 -27.19 27.54 4.55
CA GLY A 528 -28.29 28.50 4.40
C GLY A 528 -29.52 27.85 3.79
N VAL A 529 -29.39 27.23 2.62
CA VAL A 529 -30.50 26.52 1.93
C VAL A 529 -31.11 25.44 2.83
N ARG A 530 -30.27 24.65 3.51
CA ARG A 530 -30.75 23.63 4.46
C ARG A 530 -31.56 24.23 5.61
N ASN A 531 -31.10 25.34 6.19
CA ASN A 531 -31.82 25.99 7.27
C ASN A 531 -33.14 26.60 6.79
N ASP A 532 -33.17 27.16 5.57
CA ASP A 532 -34.37 27.70 4.97
C ASP A 532 -35.43 26.61 4.71
N LEU A 533 -34.99 25.46 4.20
CA LEU A 533 -35.81 24.26 4.01
C LEU A 533 -36.43 23.77 5.33
N GLU A 534 -35.64 23.67 6.40
CA GLU A 534 -36.12 23.09 7.67
C GLU A 534 -36.86 24.07 8.58
N HIS A 535 -36.56 25.38 8.50
CA HIS A 535 -36.99 26.34 9.53
C HIS A 535 -37.74 27.55 8.98
N HIS A 536 -37.69 27.83 7.68
CA HIS A 536 -38.23 29.07 7.10
C HIS A 536 -39.33 28.83 6.04
N LEU A 537 -39.93 27.63 6.01
CA LEU A 537 -41.00 27.25 5.07
C LEU A 537 -40.61 27.45 3.60
N TRP A 538 -39.30 27.49 3.29
CA TRP A 538 -38.85 27.61 1.91
C TRP A 538 -39.16 26.32 1.16
N ILE A 539 -39.75 26.47 -0.02
CA ILE A 539 -40.03 25.35 -0.93
C ILE A 539 -39.19 25.52 -2.18
N VAL A 540 -38.74 24.40 -2.74
CA VAL A 540 -38.07 24.39 -4.04
C VAL A 540 -39.02 25.05 -5.07
N PRO A 541 -38.55 26.04 -5.85
CA PRO A 541 -39.38 26.67 -6.87
C PRO A 541 -40.00 25.64 -7.82
N ARG A 542 -41.16 25.97 -8.39
CA ARG A 542 -41.81 25.12 -9.40
C ARG A 542 -41.19 25.30 -10.77
N ILE A 543 -41.31 24.28 -11.61
CA ILE A 543 -40.94 24.34 -13.02
C ILE A 543 -41.83 25.38 -13.71
N ALA A 544 -41.19 26.30 -14.44
CA ALA A 544 -41.89 27.27 -15.26
C ALA A 544 -41.95 26.75 -16.71
N TYR A 545 -43.10 26.92 -17.37
CA TYR A 545 -43.29 26.52 -18.76
C TYR A 545 -43.52 27.77 -19.62
N THR A 546 -42.88 27.81 -20.78
CA THR A 546 -43.01 28.91 -21.75
C THR A 546 -43.46 28.35 -23.09
N ASN A 547 -44.37 29.06 -23.77
CA ASN A 547 -44.84 28.72 -25.12
C ASN A 547 -44.28 29.72 -26.12
N ASN A 548 -43.41 29.24 -27.01
CA ASN A 548 -42.82 30.01 -28.08
C ASN A 548 -43.39 29.52 -29.42
N SER A 549 -44.46 30.16 -29.89
CA SER A 549 -45.07 29.87 -31.20
C SER A 549 -45.45 28.40 -31.43
N GLY A 550 -45.97 27.73 -30.40
CA GLY A 550 -46.40 26.33 -30.47
C GLY A 550 -45.35 25.33 -29.96
N ALA A 551 -44.11 25.76 -29.74
CA ALA A 551 -43.09 24.98 -29.05
C ALA A 551 -43.12 25.31 -27.55
N VAL A 552 -43.40 24.32 -26.71
CA VAL A 552 -43.37 24.48 -25.25
C VAL A 552 -42.00 24.08 -24.73
N SER A 553 -41.43 24.89 -23.84
CA SER A 553 -40.18 24.59 -23.14
C SER A 553 -40.34 24.71 -21.63
N ALA A 554 -39.60 23.88 -20.89
CA ALA A 554 -39.56 23.92 -19.43
C ALA A 554 -38.28 24.62 -18.96
N ALA A 555 -38.41 25.49 -17.96
CA ALA A 555 -37.30 26.14 -17.27
C ALA A 555 -37.10 25.48 -15.90
N GLU A 556 -35.86 25.09 -15.63
CA GLU A 556 -35.49 24.38 -14.41
C GLU A 556 -35.67 25.26 -13.18
N PRO A 557 -36.15 24.71 -12.04
CA PRO A 557 -36.21 25.47 -10.80
C PRO A 557 -34.82 25.90 -10.35
N THR A 558 -34.71 27.13 -9.86
CA THR A 558 -33.43 27.75 -9.50
C THR A 558 -33.19 27.77 -7.99
N ILE A 559 -31.98 27.41 -7.58
CA ILE A 559 -31.52 27.33 -6.19
C ILE A 559 -30.18 28.06 -6.14
N LEU A 560 -30.09 29.11 -5.32
CA LEU A 560 -28.92 30.02 -5.31
C LEU A 560 -28.55 30.57 -6.70
N GLY A 561 -29.56 30.80 -7.56
CA GLY A 561 -29.37 31.29 -8.92
C GLY A 561 -28.87 30.24 -9.93
N LEU A 562 -28.74 28.97 -9.53
CA LEU A 562 -28.37 27.86 -10.40
C LEU A 562 -29.59 26.97 -10.66
N GLY A 563 -29.74 26.42 -11.86
CA GLY A 563 -30.74 25.36 -12.10
C GLY A 563 -30.49 24.15 -11.19
N ALA A 564 -31.55 23.47 -10.74
CA ALA A 564 -31.48 22.41 -9.74
C ALA A 564 -30.42 21.33 -10.04
N THR A 565 -30.33 20.84 -11.27
CA THR A 565 -29.32 19.87 -11.73
C THR A 565 -27.91 20.40 -11.54
N ARG A 566 -27.66 21.64 -11.96
CA ARG A 566 -26.34 22.27 -11.80
C ARG A 566 -26.02 22.50 -10.33
N PHE A 567 -26.98 22.98 -9.54
CA PHE A 567 -26.82 23.16 -8.10
C PHE A 567 -26.44 21.84 -7.44
N THR A 568 -27.20 20.76 -7.66
CA THR A 568 -26.91 19.47 -7.02
C THR A 568 -25.60 18.85 -7.49
N ASN A 569 -25.28 18.93 -8.78
CA ASN A 569 -24.05 18.36 -9.32
C ASN A 569 -22.80 19.14 -8.86
N ASP A 570 -22.80 20.47 -8.99
CA ASP A 570 -21.66 21.31 -8.60
C ASP A 570 -21.38 21.16 -7.08
N TYR A 571 -22.41 21.10 -6.23
CA TYR A 571 -22.23 20.92 -4.79
C TYR A 571 -21.91 19.47 -4.40
N ALA A 572 -22.42 18.46 -5.11
CA ALA A 572 -22.03 17.06 -4.89
C ALA A 572 -20.52 16.89 -5.13
N ASP A 573 -20.00 17.48 -6.21
CA ASP A 573 -18.56 17.52 -6.50
C ASP A 573 -17.76 18.15 -5.36
N ARG A 574 -18.19 19.31 -4.85
CA ARG A 574 -17.50 19.97 -3.73
C ARG A 574 -17.52 19.15 -2.45
N VAL A 575 -18.64 18.49 -2.15
CA VAL A 575 -18.75 17.59 -0.99
C VAL A 575 -17.80 16.40 -1.14
N MET A 576 -17.71 15.78 -2.33
CA MET A 576 -16.79 14.67 -2.58
C MET A 576 -15.32 15.10 -2.47
N CYS A 577 -14.94 16.23 -3.08
CA CYS A 577 -13.60 16.78 -2.95
C CYS A 577 -13.25 17.06 -1.49
N PHE A 578 -14.16 17.66 -0.74
CA PHE A 578 -13.92 18.00 0.66
C PHE A 578 -13.72 16.76 1.53
N VAL A 579 -14.51 15.71 1.32
CA VAL A 579 -14.33 14.43 2.01
C VAL A 579 -12.97 13.82 1.68
N GLU A 580 -12.61 13.77 0.39
CA GLU A 580 -11.35 13.16 -0.04
C GLU A 580 -10.14 13.93 0.51
N ASP A 581 -10.06 15.23 0.26
CA ASP A 581 -8.94 16.08 0.66
C ASP A 581 -8.76 16.12 2.18
N LEU A 582 -9.85 16.37 2.93
CA LEU A 582 -9.75 16.50 4.39
C LEU A 582 -9.31 15.19 5.03
N VAL A 583 -9.90 14.06 4.62
CA VAL A 583 -9.57 12.77 5.23
C VAL A 583 -8.15 12.35 4.83
N ALA A 584 -7.74 12.55 3.58
CA ALA A 584 -6.37 12.27 3.15
C ALA A 584 -5.35 13.09 3.93
N HIS A 585 -5.59 14.39 4.13
CA HIS A 585 -4.69 15.29 4.88
C HIS A 585 -4.55 14.87 6.33
N LEU A 586 -5.68 14.61 6.99
CA LEU A 586 -5.69 14.21 8.40
C LEU A 586 -5.08 12.81 8.62
N LEU A 587 -5.19 11.90 7.65
CA LEU A 587 -4.48 10.63 7.68
C LEU A 587 -2.98 10.80 7.41
N GLN A 588 -2.59 11.67 6.47
CA GLN A 588 -1.19 11.96 6.16
C GLN A 588 -0.43 12.48 7.38
N VAL A 589 -1.01 13.40 8.16
CA VAL A 589 -0.40 13.93 9.39
C VAL A 589 -0.16 12.84 10.44
N ARG A 590 -0.90 11.73 10.37
CA ARG A 590 -0.77 10.57 11.28
C ARG A 590 0.05 9.42 10.69
N MET A 591 0.65 9.60 9.51
CA MET A 591 1.49 8.56 8.91
C MET A 591 2.70 8.24 9.79
N PRO A 592 3.14 6.96 9.84
CA PRO A 592 4.36 6.59 10.53
C PRO A 592 5.58 7.36 10.00
N ALA A 593 6.57 7.57 10.87
CA ALA A 593 7.81 8.23 10.50
C ALA A 593 8.44 7.60 9.24
N GLY A 594 8.86 8.45 8.30
CA GLY A 594 9.46 8.04 7.03
C GLY A 594 8.46 7.75 5.90
N VAL A 595 7.16 7.88 6.15
CA VAL A 595 6.09 7.65 5.16
C VAL A 595 5.23 8.91 5.02
N THR A 596 4.79 9.21 3.81
CA THR A 596 3.86 10.30 3.52
C THR A 596 2.92 9.90 2.38
N VAL A 597 2.02 10.81 2.00
CA VAL A 597 1.10 10.67 0.88
C VAL A 597 1.58 11.56 -0.26
N THR A 598 1.52 11.04 -1.48
CA THR A 598 1.69 11.81 -2.72
C THR A 598 0.39 11.78 -3.52
N GLU A 599 0.22 12.79 -4.35
CA GLU A 599 -0.81 12.79 -5.38
C GLU A 599 -0.30 12.13 -6.66
N VAL A 600 -1.12 11.25 -7.23
CA VAL A 600 -0.95 10.65 -8.55
C VAL A 600 -1.64 11.55 -9.57
N LYS A 601 -0.87 12.04 -10.53
CA LYS A 601 -1.41 12.85 -11.63
C LYS A 601 -2.46 12.06 -12.39
N ARG A 602 -3.51 12.72 -12.84
CA ARG A 602 -4.64 12.08 -13.55
C ARG A 602 -4.20 11.19 -14.71
N ALA A 603 -3.21 11.61 -15.49
CA ALA A 603 -2.68 10.84 -16.63
C ALA A 603 -1.98 9.53 -16.22
N ASP A 604 -1.46 9.46 -14.99
CA ASP A 604 -0.71 8.32 -14.47
C ASP A 604 -1.61 7.35 -13.67
N ARG A 605 -2.89 7.68 -13.50
CA ARG A 605 -3.85 6.83 -12.77
C ARG A 605 -4.25 5.62 -13.60
N THR A 606 -4.32 4.47 -12.95
CA THR A 606 -4.76 3.25 -13.62
C THR A 606 -6.27 3.29 -13.89
N ALA A 607 -6.71 2.85 -15.07
CA ALA A 607 -8.13 2.78 -15.40
C ALA A 607 -8.91 1.79 -14.52
N GLU A 608 -8.24 0.77 -13.98
CA GLU A 608 -8.82 -0.25 -13.11
C GLU A 608 -9.24 0.33 -11.74
N ALA A 609 -8.42 1.23 -11.19
CA ALA A 609 -8.66 1.94 -9.94
C ALA A 609 -7.99 3.32 -10.02
N PRO A 610 -8.73 4.37 -10.45
CA PRO A 610 -8.17 5.71 -10.63
C PRO A 610 -8.04 6.46 -9.30
N GLU A 611 -7.26 5.90 -8.38
CA GLU A 611 -6.93 6.53 -7.09
C GLU A 611 -6.09 7.78 -7.29
N ARG A 612 -6.38 8.81 -6.49
CA ARG A 612 -5.63 10.08 -6.52
C ARG A 612 -4.43 10.07 -5.59
N PHE A 613 -4.46 9.29 -4.52
CA PHE A 613 -3.42 9.30 -3.51
C PHE A 613 -2.71 7.96 -3.42
N ARG A 614 -1.38 8.01 -3.26
CA ARG A 614 -0.52 6.84 -3.03
C ARG A 614 0.43 7.13 -1.88
N ILE A 615 0.84 6.09 -1.19
CA ILE A 615 1.84 6.15 -0.13
C ILE A 615 3.24 6.15 -0.74
N THR A 616 4.09 7.04 -0.23
CA THR A 616 5.47 7.26 -0.70
C THR A 616 6.43 7.46 0.47
N PRO A 617 7.73 7.13 0.34
CA PRO A 617 8.72 7.51 1.33
C PRO A 617 8.78 9.04 1.52
N ALA A 618 8.81 9.51 2.76
CA ALA A 618 8.81 10.94 3.07
C ALA A 618 10.06 11.69 2.56
N VAL A 619 11.19 10.99 2.44
CA VAL A 619 12.43 11.50 1.83
C VAL A 619 12.87 10.54 0.74
N GLY A 620 13.19 11.10 -0.43
CA GLY A 620 13.58 10.34 -1.63
C GLY A 620 12.43 9.76 -2.43
N GLY A 621 11.18 9.91 -1.95
CA GLY A 621 10.00 9.51 -2.69
C GLY A 621 9.45 10.61 -3.59
N ALA A 622 8.23 10.40 -4.07
CA ALA A 622 7.46 11.44 -4.73
C ALA A 622 7.15 12.60 -3.74
N GLY A 623 6.92 13.79 -4.28
CA GLY A 623 6.67 14.99 -3.47
C GLY A 623 5.46 14.78 -2.54
N ALA A 624 5.64 15.11 -1.26
CA ALA A 624 4.54 15.06 -0.30
C ALA A 624 3.39 15.95 -0.80
N TRP A 625 2.17 15.40 -0.79
CA TRP A 625 0.98 16.15 -1.14
C TRP A 625 0.69 17.16 -0.03
N GLU A 626 0.27 18.35 -0.44
CA GLU A 626 -0.21 19.41 0.45
C GLU A 626 -1.69 19.66 0.14
N ILE A 627 -2.50 19.76 1.19
CA ILE A 627 -3.91 20.10 1.03
C ILE A 627 -4.06 21.49 0.41
N GLY A 628 -4.91 21.59 -0.60
CA GLY A 628 -5.15 22.82 -1.34
C GLY A 628 -6.47 22.77 -2.07
N TYR A 629 -7.19 23.89 -2.06
CA TYR A 629 -8.51 23.97 -2.69
C TYR A 629 -8.37 24.05 -4.21
N ARG A 630 -9.18 23.26 -4.92
CA ARG A 630 -9.25 23.25 -6.38
C ARG A 630 -10.66 23.50 -6.85
N ALA A 631 -10.79 24.37 -7.84
CA ALA A 631 -12.07 24.70 -8.46
C ALA A 631 -12.47 23.69 -9.55
N ASP A 632 -11.59 22.78 -9.94
CA ASP A 632 -11.91 21.70 -10.88
C ASP A 632 -12.98 20.74 -10.31
N ARG A 633 -13.65 20.00 -11.19
CA ARG A 633 -14.64 18.99 -10.78
C ARG A 633 -13.97 17.79 -10.14
N PHE A 634 -14.73 17.04 -9.33
CA PHE A 634 -14.19 15.87 -8.64
C PHE A 634 -13.53 14.91 -9.62
N GLU A 635 -14.12 14.62 -10.78
CA GLU A 635 -13.54 13.70 -11.79
C GLU A 635 -12.39 14.30 -12.61
N GLU A 636 -12.17 15.62 -12.53
CA GLU A 636 -11.15 16.34 -13.29
C GLU A 636 -9.85 16.53 -12.51
N ILE A 637 -9.95 16.56 -11.17
CA ILE A 637 -8.84 16.47 -10.22
C ILE A 637 -8.27 15.07 -10.25
#